data_AF-A0A3Q7I0H0-F1
#
_entry.id   AF-A0A3Q7I0H0-F1
#
_cell.length_a   1.000
_cell.length_b   1.000
_cell.length_c   1.000
_cell.angle_alpha   90.00
_cell.angle_beta   90.00
_cell.angle_gamma   90.00
#
_symmetry.space_group_name_H-M   'P 1'
#
loop_
_entity.id
_entity.type
_entity.pdbx_description
1 polymer ?
#
loop_
_entity_poly.entity_id
_entity_poly.type
_entity_poly.pdbx_seq_one_letter_code
_entity_poly.pdbx_strand_id
1 'polypeptide(L)'
;MDDSLYDEFGNYIGPEIESDQESDREEEDDELPDRSDDERAVSDDEQPGASNGWLATQDDIDMDNQVVLAEDKKYYPTAEEVYGEEVETLVMDEDEQPLEMPIIKPVKNLKFELGVKDSSTYVSTQFLLGLMSNPALVRNVALVGHIHHGKTLFMDMLVEQTHHISTFDQNSEKHMRYTDTRIDEQERRISIKSVPMSLVLEDSNSKSYLCNIMDAPGHVNFSDEMTAALRLADGAVLIVDAVEGVMVNTERAIRHAILERIPIVLVINKVDRLITELKLPPKDAYFKLKHIVETVNSQITAASSTAGNAQVIDPALGNVCFASATAGWSFTLQSFAKLYVKLHGIAFDANKFASRLWGDFYFDPDTRSFKKKPPASGVERSFVQFVLEPLYKIYSQVIGEHKKSVEATLAELGVTLSNAAYRLNVRPLLRLACSAVFGTATGFTDMLVHHIPSAKAAAARKVEHIYTGPKDSAIYKAMENCDSAGPLMVNVTKLYPKPDCSVFDAFGRVYSGEIMTGQTVRVLGEGYSPDDEEDMTVKEVTKLWVYQARYRIPISKAPPGAWVLIEGVDASIMKTATLCNLEFDEDVYIFRPLQFNTLPVVKTATEPLNPSELPKMVEGLRKISKSYPLAITKVEESGEHTILGTGELYLDSIMKDLRELYSEVEVKVADPVVSFCETVVESSSMKCFAETPNKKNKITMIAEPLERGLAEDIENGVVSIDWPRKKLGEFFQTKYDWDLLAARSIWAFGPDKQGPNILLDDTLSSEVDKSLLNAVKDSIVQGFQWGAREGPLCDEPIRNVKFKIVDAKIAPEPLHRGTGQIIPTARRVAYSAFLMATPRLMEPVYYVEIQTPMDCLSAIYTVLSRRRGHVTADVPQPGTPAYIVKAFLPVIESFGFETDLRYHTQGQAFCLSVFDHWAIVPGDPLDKSIVLRPLEPAPIQHLAREFMVKTRRRKGMSEDVSINKFFDEAMMVELAQQDADLHLQMM
;
A
#
# COMPACT_ATOMS: atom_id res chain seq x y z
N MET A 1 -46.29 -10.73 -22.62
CA MET A 1 -45.94 -10.85 -21.21
C MET A 1 -46.08 -9.44 -20.69
N ASP A 2 -46.96 -9.20 -19.72
CA ASP A 2 -47.17 -7.85 -19.18
C ASP A 2 -45.96 -7.47 -18.31
N ASP A 3 -45.27 -6.40 -18.69
CA ASP A 3 -44.06 -5.90 -18.01
C ASP A 3 -44.36 -5.35 -16.60
N SER A 4 -45.63 -5.18 -16.23
CA SER A 4 -46.05 -4.76 -14.88
C SER A 4 -46.04 -5.90 -13.86
N LEU A 5 -45.89 -7.14 -14.31
CA LEU A 5 -45.83 -8.33 -13.45
C LEU A 5 -44.41 -8.71 -13.08
N TYR A 6 -43.42 -7.92 -13.51
CA TYR A 6 -42.01 -8.16 -13.30
C TYR A 6 -41.35 -6.89 -12.79
N ASP A 7 -40.47 -7.00 -11.80
CA ASP A 7 -39.74 -5.84 -11.28
C ASP A 7 -38.63 -5.42 -12.26
N GLU A 8 -37.98 -4.29 -11.97
CA GLU A 8 -36.89 -3.76 -12.81
C GLU A 8 -35.64 -4.67 -12.86
N PHE A 9 -35.65 -5.78 -12.11
CA PHE A 9 -34.63 -6.83 -12.10
C PHE A 9 -35.09 -8.14 -12.74
N GLY A 10 -36.31 -8.20 -13.28
CA GLY A 10 -36.87 -9.35 -13.98
C GLY A 10 -37.43 -10.44 -13.06
N ASN A 11 -37.66 -10.14 -11.78
CA ASN A 11 -38.32 -11.06 -10.86
C ASN A 11 -39.83 -10.95 -11.05
N TYR A 12 -40.52 -12.08 -11.16
CA TYR A 12 -41.98 -12.10 -11.32
C TYR A 12 -42.67 -11.68 -10.02
N ILE A 13 -43.34 -10.53 -10.04
CA ILE A 13 -44.09 -9.94 -8.93
C ILE A 13 -45.57 -10.34 -8.94
N GLY A 14 -46.10 -10.83 -10.07
CA GLY A 14 -47.52 -11.23 -10.23
C GLY A 14 -48.49 -10.04 -10.40
N PRO A 15 -49.77 -10.27 -10.77
CA PRO A 15 -50.70 -9.19 -11.12
C PRO A 15 -51.30 -8.47 -9.92
N GLU A 16 -51.40 -7.14 -10.03
CA GLU A 16 -52.16 -6.30 -9.08
C GLU A 16 -53.66 -6.61 -9.16
N ILE A 17 -54.28 -6.89 -8.03
CA ILE A 17 -55.70 -7.26 -7.93
C ILE A 17 -56.54 -5.97 -7.82
N GLU A 18 -57.40 -5.71 -8.82
CA GLU A 18 -58.41 -4.66 -8.76
C GLU A 18 -59.52 -5.02 -7.75
N SER A 19 -59.85 -4.07 -6.88
CA SER A 19 -61.01 -4.10 -6.00
C SER A 19 -62.27 -3.64 -6.75
N ASP A 20 -63.28 -4.50 -6.88
CA ASP A 20 -64.68 -4.23 -6.43
C ASP A 20 -65.71 -5.31 -6.88
N GLN A 21 -66.55 -5.69 -5.91
CA GLN A 21 -67.96 -6.13 -6.00
C GLN A 21 -68.40 -7.47 -6.63
N GLU A 22 -69.11 -8.21 -5.76
CA GLU A 22 -70.15 -9.26 -5.93
C GLU A 22 -69.78 -10.73 -6.27
N SER A 23 -70.14 -11.61 -5.31
CA SER A 23 -70.49 -13.06 -5.39
C SER A 23 -69.44 -14.00 -6.03
N ASP A 24 -68.88 -14.99 -5.35
CA ASP A 24 -69.54 -16.15 -4.73
C ASP A 24 -68.55 -16.92 -3.81
N ARG A 25 -69.10 -17.91 -3.10
CA ARG A 25 -68.64 -18.70 -1.94
C ARG A 25 -67.32 -19.51 -2.06
N GLU A 26 -66.93 -20.01 -0.87
CA GLU A 26 -66.04 -21.14 -0.51
C GLU A 26 -64.64 -20.70 -0.03
N GLU A 27 -64.44 -20.60 1.29
CA GLU A 27 -63.67 -21.55 2.17
C GLU A 27 -62.15 -21.40 1.96
N GLU A 28 -61.23 -21.26 2.92
CA GLU A 28 -61.11 -21.24 4.39
C GLU A 28 -59.65 -20.73 4.68
N ASP A 29 -59.33 -20.49 5.97
CA ASP A 29 -58.00 -20.44 6.62
C ASP A 29 -57.04 -19.22 6.53
N ASP A 30 -57.18 -18.36 7.56
CA ASP A 30 -56.22 -17.99 8.62
C ASP A 30 -54.69 -18.00 8.38
N GLU A 31 -54.07 -16.84 8.62
CA GLU A 31 -53.16 -16.65 9.78
C GLU A 31 -52.89 -15.16 10.06
N LEU A 32 -53.21 -14.73 11.29
CA LEU A 32 -52.84 -13.43 11.87
C LEU A 32 -51.44 -13.50 12.51
N PRO A 33 -50.75 -12.35 12.64
CA PRO A 33 -49.34 -12.29 12.96
C PRO A 33 -49.05 -12.22 14.46
N ASP A 34 -47.87 -12.72 14.82
CA ASP A 34 -47.26 -12.56 16.11
C ASP A 34 -46.81 -11.11 16.34
N ARG A 35 -47.10 -10.60 17.55
CA ARG A 35 -46.54 -9.35 18.06
C ARG A 35 -45.15 -9.63 18.60
N SER A 36 -44.19 -8.78 18.27
CA SER A 36 -43.07 -8.50 19.17
C SER A 36 -43.26 -7.12 19.80
N ASP A 37 -43.36 -7.14 21.11
CA ASP A 37 -43.09 -6.02 21.99
C ASP A 37 -41.65 -5.54 21.82
N ASP A 38 -41.43 -4.25 22.01
CA ASP A 38 -40.40 -3.83 22.97
C ASP A 38 -40.73 -2.41 23.45
N GLU A 39 -40.70 -2.20 24.76
CA GLU A 39 -39.65 -1.35 25.32
C GLU A 39 -39.72 -1.29 26.86
N ARG A 40 -38.55 -1.49 27.45
CA ARG A 40 -38.22 -1.39 28.87
C ARG A 40 -38.16 0.07 29.33
N ALA A 41 -38.58 0.32 30.56
CA ALA A 41 -37.69 0.68 31.68
C ALA A 41 -38.41 1.51 32.75
N VAL A 42 -38.23 1.14 34.02
CA VAL A 42 -37.61 1.93 35.12
C VAL A 42 -37.90 1.20 36.43
N SER A 43 -36.87 1.12 37.27
CA SER A 43 -36.76 0.34 38.49
C SER A 43 -37.32 1.02 39.75
N ASP A 44 -37.47 0.16 40.76
CA ASP A 44 -37.48 0.37 42.23
C ASP A 44 -38.81 0.74 42.91
N ASP A 45 -39.34 -0.25 43.66
CA ASP A 45 -39.46 -0.25 45.12
C ASP A 45 -40.67 -1.05 45.67
N GLU A 46 -40.39 -1.79 46.74
CA GLU A 46 -41.30 -2.27 47.80
C GLU A 46 -42.34 -3.39 47.50
N GLN A 47 -41.98 -4.62 47.89
CA GLN A 47 -42.91 -5.56 48.53
C GLN A 47 -43.27 -5.07 49.94
N PRO A 48 -44.35 -5.52 50.64
CA PRO A 48 -45.21 -6.68 50.38
C PRO A 48 -46.73 -6.43 50.60
N GLY A 49 -47.60 -7.41 50.29
CA GLY A 49 -48.83 -7.60 51.09
C GLY A 49 -50.11 -8.01 50.36
N ALA A 50 -50.40 -9.31 50.46
CA ALA A 50 -51.70 -9.96 50.64
C ALA A 50 -53.04 -9.20 50.47
N SER A 51 -53.95 -9.90 49.77
CA SER A 51 -55.36 -10.18 50.12
C SER A 51 -56.48 -9.38 49.46
N ASN A 52 -57.48 -10.19 49.02
CA ASN A 52 -58.90 -9.90 48.75
C ASN A 52 -59.19 -9.04 47.51
N GLY A 53 -59.97 -9.46 46.52
CA GLY A 53 -60.97 -10.53 46.44
C GLY A 53 -62.33 -9.95 46.00
N TRP A 54 -63.11 -10.79 45.30
CA TRP A 54 -64.54 -10.65 44.96
C TRP A 54 -64.83 -9.64 43.83
N LEU A 55 -65.60 -9.94 42.79
CA LEU A 55 -66.96 -10.50 42.77
C LEU A 55 -67.29 -11.11 41.39
N ALA A 56 -68.02 -12.21 41.38
CA ALA A 56 -68.65 -12.79 40.20
C ALA A 56 -69.89 -12.01 39.75
N THR A 57 -70.10 -11.90 38.44
CA THR A 57 -71.40 -11.84 37.76
C THR A 57 -71.21 -12.46 36.38
N GLN A 58 -71.70 -13.69 36.20
CA GLN A 58 -72.83 -14.01 35.32
C GLN A 58 -72.55 -13.73 33.85
N ASP A 59 -72.24 -14.80 33.12
CA ASP A 59 -73.12 -15.27 32.04
C ASP A 59 -72.83 -16.75 31.74
N ASP A 60 -73.70 -17.61 32.26
CA ASP A 60 -73.94 -18.93 31.69
C ASP A 60 -74.58 -18.72 30.31
N ILE A 61 -73.83 -18.98 29.24
CA ILE A 61 -74.37 -19.19 27.90
C ILE A 61 -73.89 -20.57 27.43
N ASP A 62 -74.86 -21.40 27.07
CA ASP A 62 -74.74 -22.77 26.55
C ASP A 62 -73.54 -22.97 25.60
N MET A 63 -72.53 -23.70 26.06
CA MET A 63 -71.36 -24.15 25.26
C MET A 63 -71.58 -25.53 24.62
N ASP A 64 -72.83 -25.91 24.32
CA ASP A 64 -73.14 -27.23 23.74
C ASP A 64 -73.39 -27.23 22.22
N ASN A 65 -73.28 -26.08 21.53
CA ASN A 65 -73.52 -25.98 20.08
C ASN A 65 -72.60 -25.00 19.34
N GLN A 66 -71.33 -24.90 19.73
CA GLN A 66 -70.32 -24.32 18.83
C GLN A 66 -69.91 -25.38 17.80
N VAL A 67 -70.22 -25.12 16.53
CA VAL A 67 -69.79 -25.95 15.40
C VAL A 67 -68.32 -25.65 15.16
N VAL A 68 -67.46 -26.63 15.43
CA VAL A 68 -66.04 -26.58 15.03
C VAL A 68 -65.96 -26.96 13.56
N LEU A 69 -65.30 -26.12 12.75
CA LEU A 69 -65.04 -26.39 11.35
C LEU A 69 -64.18 -27.66 11.20
N ALA A 70 -64.18 -28.27 10.02
CA ALA A 70 -63.48 -29.55 9.83
C ALA A 70 -61.96 -29.41 9.96
N GLU A 71 -61.42 -28.27 9.55
CA GLU A 71 -60.02 -27.85 9.67
C GLU A 71 -59.58 -27.57 11.11
N ASP A 72 -60.41 -26.86 11.88
CA ASP A 72 -60.16 -26.51 13.28
C ASP A 72 -60.36 -27.65 14.27
N LYS A 73 -60.76 -28.82 13.77
CA LYS A 73 -61.06 -29.97 14.60
C LYS A 73 -59.77 -30.52 15.21
N LYS A 74 -59.44 -30.06 16.41
CA LYS A 74 -58.39 -30.67 17.25
C LYS A 74 -58.78 -32.09 17.63
N TYR A 75 -58.25 -33.07 16.89
CA TYR A 75 -58.50 -34.50 17.13
C TYR A 75 -57.76 -35.03 18.37
N TYR A 76 -56.67 -34.37 18.76
CA TYR A 76 -55.81 -34.79 19.86
C TYR A 76 -55.51 -33.60 20.79
N PRO A 77 -55.40 -33.83 22.11
CA PRO A 77 -54.93 -32.82 23.05
C PRO A 77 -53.50 -32.40 22.74
N THR A 78 -53.11 -31.18 23.12
CA THR A 78 -51.76 -30.68 22.86
C THR A 78 -50.72 -31.45 23.67
N ALA A 79 -49.46 -31.45 23.23
CA ALA A 79 -48.40 -32.18 23.93
C ALA A 79 -48.21 -31.67 25.38
N GLU A 80 -48.38 -30.37 25.62
CA GLU A 80 -48.34 -29.77 26.95
C GLU A 80 -49.48 -30.26 27.86
N GLU A 81 -50.70 -30.43 27.32
CA GLU A 81 -51.84 -30.98 28.07
C GLU A 81 -51.63 -32.45 28.46
N VAL A 82 -50.86 -33.20 27.66
CA VAL A 82 -50.58 -34.62 27.89
C VAL A 82 -49.46 -34.82 28.92
N TYR A 83 -48.38 -34.02 28.85
CA TYR A 83 -47.18 -34.22 29.68
C TYR A 83 -47.08 -33.25 30.88
N GLY A 84 -47.83 -32.15 30.87
CA GLY A 84 -47.87 -31.13 31.92
C GLY A 84 -46.76 -30.08 31.82
N GLU A 85 -46.92 -28.96 32.53
CA GLU A 85 -46.01 -27.80 32.49
C GLU A 85 -44.58 -28.09 33.00
N GLU A 86 -44.36 -29.23 33.67
CA GLU A 86 -43.02 -29.65 34.13
C GLU A 86 -42.16 -30.26 33.01
N VAL A 87 -42.75 -30.60 31.85
CA VAL A 87 -42.07 -31.27 30.73
C VAL A 87 -42.04 -30.39 29.49
N GLU A 88 -40.85 -29.92 29.11
CA GLU A 88 -40.65 -29.20 27.86
C GLU A 88 -40.78 -30.16 26.67
N THR A 89 -41.84 -29.97 25.87
CA THR A 89 -42.05 -30.75 24.66
C THR A 89 -41.47 -29.99 23.46
N LEU A 90 -40.41 -30.53 22.88
CA LEU A 90 -39.77 -29.96 21.68
C LEU A 90 -40.25 -30.73 20.43
N VAL A 91 -40.77 -29.99 19.45
CA VAL A 91 -41.07 -30.51 18.11
C VAL A 91 -39.96 -30.02 17.19
N MET A 92 -39.16 -30.95 16.66
CA MET A 92 -38.06 -30.64 15.74
C MET A 92 -38.37 -31.26 14.38
N ASP A 93 -38.96 -30.45 13.49
CA ASP A 93 -39.37 -30.88 12.16
C ASP A 93 -38.24 -30.78 11.12
N GLU A 94 -37.22 -29.94 11.39
CA GLU A 94 -36.05 -29.74 10.53
C GLU A 94 -34.75 -29.92 11.32
N ASP A 95 -33.69 -30.37 10.64
CA ASP A 95 -32.36 -30.52 11.23
C ASP A 95 -31.71 -29.15 11.44
N GLU A 96 -31.13 -28.90 12.62
CA GLU A 96 -30.40 -27.65 12.93
C GLU A 96 -29.13 -27.42 12.09
N GLN A 97 -28.61 -28.47 11.44
CA GLN A 97 -27.38 -28.41 10.63
C GLN A 97 -27.55 -29.11 9.28
N PRO A 98 -27.03 -28.54 8.18
CA PRO A 98 -27.09 -29.16 6.88
C PRO A 98 -26.20 -30.40 6.79
N LEU A 99 -26.56 -31.34 5.91
CA LEU A 99 -25.84 -32.60 5.71
C LEU A 99 -24.36 -32.42 5.29
N GLU A 100 -24.03 -31.28 4.69
CA GLU A 100 -22.66 -30.93 4.29
C GLU A 100 -21.74 -30.68 5.50
N MET A 101 -22.31 -30.29 6.64
CA MET A 101 -21.55 -30.08 7.88
C MET A 101 -21.37 -31.42 8.61
N PRO A 102 -20.12 -31.93 8.72
CA PRO A 102 -19.90 -33.21 9.35
C PRO A 102 -20.14 -33.13 10.86
N ILE A 103 -20.90 -34.10 11.40
CA ILE A 103 -21.18 -34.22 12.84
C ILE A 103 -19.88 -34.22 13.66
N ILE A 104 -18.85 -34.93 13.19
CA ILE A 104 -17.49 -34.89 13.76
C ILE A 104 -16.61 -34.06 12.84
N LYS A 105 -16.25 -32.86 13.27
CA LYS A 105 -15.36 -31.98 12.50
C LYS A 105 -13.99 -32.64 12.28
N PRO A 106 -13.52 -32.79 11.03
CA PRO A 106 -12.18 -33.30 10.77
C PRO A 106 -11.12 -32.33 11.28
N VAL A 107 -9.97 -32.86 11.70
CA VAL A 107 -8.82 -32.02 12.09
C VAL A 107 -8.25 -31.35 10.84
N LYS A 108 -8.61 -30.09 10.61
CA LYS A 108 -8.05 -29.24 9.55
C LYS A 108 -6.73 -28.64 10.03
N ASN A 109 -5.64 -28.92 9.33
CA ASN A 109 -4.38 -28.20 9.50
C ASN A 109 -4.28 -27.18 8.37
N LEU A 110 -4.57 -25.92 8.66
CA LEU A 110 -4.36 -24.82 7.72
C LEU A 110 -2.86 -24.73 7.40
N LYS A 111 -2.52 -24.95 6.13
CA LYS A 111 -1.16 -24.78 5.62
C LYS A 111 -1.23 -23.77 4.49
N PHE A 112 -0.96 -22.51 4.81
CA PHE A 112 -0.89 -21.43 3.82
C PHE A 112 0.56 -21.01 3.52
N GLU A 113 1.50 -21.33 4.41
CA GLU A 113 2.93 -21.05 4.29
C GLU A 113 3.78 -22.32 4.21
N LEU A 114 4.85 -22.24 3.43
CA LEU A 114 5.89 -23.26 3.31
C LEU A 114 6.88 -23.15 4.47
N GLY A 115 6.55 -23.76 5.59
CA GLY A 115 7.46 -23.89 6.74
C GLY A 115 8.45 -25.06 6.62
N VAL A 116 9.69 -24.86 7.07
CA VAL A 116 10.70 -25.91 7.26
C VAL A 116 11.03 -26.01 8.75
N LYS A 117 10.97 -27.23 9.32
CA LYS A 117 11.23 -27.45 10.75
C LYS A 117 12.69 -27.29 11.14
N ASP A 118 13.61 -27.80 10.31
CA ASP A 118 15.05 -27.73 10.52
C ASP A 118 15.76 -27.40 9.21
N SER A 119 16.59 -26.35 9.22
CA SER A 119 17.42 -25.93 8.09
C SER A 119 18.89 -25.98 8.50
N SER A 120 19.74 -26.63 7.71
CA SER A 120 21.18 -26.70 7.96
C SER A 120 21.92 -25.61 7.22
N THR A 121 22.60 -24.75 7.97
CA THR A 121 23.44 -23.65 7.48
C THR A 121 24.92 -23.99 7.58
N TYR A 122 25.74 -23.41 6.70
CA TYR A 122 27.21 -23.54 6.81
C TYR A 122 27.79 -22.87 8.06
N VAL A 123 27.09 -21.86 8.58
CA VAL A 123 27.47 -21.06 9.74
C VAL A 123 26.57 -21.40 10.93
N SER A 124 27.13 -21.46 12.14
CA SER A 124 26.37 -21.75 13.35
C SER A 124 25.48 -20.58 13.77
N THR A 125 24.31 -20.90 14.33
CA THR A 125 23.37 -19.90 14.87
C THR A 125 24.02 -18.99 15.92
N GLN A 126 24.91 -19.53 16.76
CA GLN A 126 25.59 -18.74 17.78
C GLN A 126 26.51 -17.66 17.17
N PHE A 127 27.17 -17.95 16.05
CA PHE A 127 28.00 -16.97 15.35
C PHE A 127 27.15 -15.85 14.74
N LEU A 128 26.00 -16.19 14.14
CA LEU A 128 25.02 -15.22 13.64
C LEU A 128 24.55 -14.28 14.76
N LEU A 129 24.17 -14.82 15.93
CA LEU A 129 23.73 -14.03 17.08
C LEU A 129 24.87 -13.17 17.67
N GLY A 130 26.12 -13.66 17.60
CA GLY A 130 27.31 -12.91 17.96
C GLY A 130 27.54 -11.69 17.06
N LEU A 131 27.36 -11.84 15.75
CA LEU A 131 27.43 -10.73 14.80
C LEU A 131 26.27 -9.73 15.00
N MET A 132 25.07 -10.23 15.30
CA MET A 132 23.89 -9.40 15.61
C MET A 132 24.12 -8.47 16.80
N SER A 133 24.93 -8.90 17.77
CA SER A 133 25.29 -8.09 18.95
C SER A 133 26.23 -6.92 18.63
N ASN A 134 26.84 -6.89 17.45
CA ASN A 134 27.72 -5.80 17.02
C ASN A 134 27.11 -5.01 15.85
N PRO A 135 26.44 -3.88 16.10
CA PRO A 135 25.75 -3.12 15.05
C PRO A 135 26.67 -2.53 13.97
N ALA A 136 28.00 -2.51 14.19
CA ALA A 136 28.96 -2.10 13.16
C ALA A 136 29.14 -3.15 12.04
N LEU A 137 28.92 -4.43 12.35
CA LEU A 137 29.03 -5.56 11.43
C LEU A 137 27.70 -5.95 10.79
N VAL A 138 26.60 -5.27 11.18
CA VAL A 138 25.27 -5.47 10.62
C VAL A 138 25.06 -4.54 9.42
N ARG A 139 24.44 -5.07 8.36
CA ARG A 139 23.92 -4.33 7.21
C ARG A 139 22.46 -4.69 7.03
N ASN A 140 21.59 -3.68 7.15
CA ASN A 140 20.15 -3.84 6.90
C ASN A 140 19.86 -3.33 5.49
N VAL A 141 19.36 -4.17 4.59
CA VAL A 141 19.16 -3.82 3.18
C VAL A 141 17.83 -4.33 2.66
N ALA A 142 17.22 -3.60 1.73
CA ALA A 142 16.01 -4.04 1.03
C ALA A 142 16.32 -4.29 -0.45
N LEU A 143 15.92 -5.44 -0.98
CA LEU A 143 15.96 -5.73 -2.42
C LEU A 143 14.73 -5.10 -3.05
N VAL A 144 14.93 -4.12 -3.92
CA VAL A 144 13.85 -3.37 -4.58
C VAL A 144 14.07 -3.33 -6.09
N GLY A 145 12.99 -3.17 -6.85
CA GLY A 145 13.04 -3.14 -8.32
C GLY A 145 11.78 -3.69 -8.94
N HIS A 146 11.68 -3.59 -10.27
CA HIS A 146 10.49 -3.97 -11.03
C HIS A 146 10.15 -5.47 -10.96
N ILE A 147 8.92 -5.79 -11.35
CA ILE A 147 8.42 -7.16 -11.40
C ILE A 147 9.34 -8.02 -12.27
N HIS A 148 9.57 -9.25 -11.83
CA HIS A 148 10.41 -10.24 -12.52
C HIS A 148 11.85 -9.82 -12.87
N HIS A 149 12.40 -8.72 -12.37
CA HIS A 149 13.83 -8.40 -12.50
C HIS A 149 14.78 -9.38 -11.75
N GLY A 150 14.22 -10.36 -11.04
CA GLY A 150 14.95 -11.47 -10.42
C GLY A 150 15.45 -11.20 -9.00
N LYS A 151 14.69 -10.43 -8.20
CA LYS A 151 14.98 -10.16 -6.78
C LYS A 151 15.01 -11.44 -5.94
N THR A 152 13.91 -12.17 -5.92
CA THR A 152 13.77 -13.47 -5.25
C THR A 152 14.76 -14.50 -5.76
N LEU A 153 15.04 -14.53 -7.08
CA LEU A 153 16.08 -15.41 -7.64
C LEU A 153 17.49 -15.04 -7.16
N PHE A 154 17.77 -13.74 -7.02
CA PHE A 154 19.03 -13.29 -6.45
C PHE A 154 19.14 -13.70 -4.98
N MET A 155 18.03 -13.64 -4.24
CA MET A 155 17.97 -14.17 -2.88
C MET A 155 18.20 -15.69 -2.83
N ASP A 156 17.61 -16.46 -3.74
CA ASP A 156 17.84 -17.90 -3.88
C ASP A 156 19.32 -18.25 -4.10
N MET A 157 20.03 -17.43 -4.86
CA MET A 157 21.48 -17.59 -5.06
C MET A 157 22.25 -17.38 -3.75
N LEU A 158 21.87 -16.39 -2.92
CA LEU A 158 22.49 -16.16 -1.62
C LEU A 158 22.14 -17.26 -0.61
N VAL A 159 20.92 -17.80 -0.67
CA VAL A 159 20.48 -18.93 0.17
C VAL A 159 21.28 -20.19 -0.16
N GLU A 160 21.49 -20.51 -1.44
CA GLU A 160 22.30 -21.66 -1.87
C GLU A 160 23.77 -21.55 -1.40
N GLN A 161 24.29 -20.34 -1.23
CA GLN A 161 25.65 -20.12 -0.70
C GLN A 161 25.74 -20.24 0.82
N THR A 162 24.63 -20.11 1.53
CA THR A 162 24.58 -20.05 3.02
C THR A 162 23.95 -21.28 3.66
N HIS A 163 23.18 -22.05 2.89
CA HIS A 163 22.43 -23.23 3.33
C HIS A 163 22.78 -24.47 2.51
N HIS A 164 22.65 -25.64 3.11
CA HIS A 164 22.79 -26.92 2.40
C HIS A 164 21.52 -27.28 1.60
N ILE A 165 21.07 -26.38 0.74
CA ILE A 165 19.84 -26.54 -0.05
C ILE A 165 20.13 -26.14 -1.50
N SER A 166 19.78 -27.02 -2.43
CA SER A 166 19.75 -26.68 -3.86
C SER A 166 18.47 -25.90 -4.16
N THR A 167 18.60 -24.62 -4.49
CA THR A 167 17.46 -23.76 -4.86
C THR A 167 17.05 -23.92 -6.33
N PHE A 168 17.79 -24.72 -7.09
CA PHE A 168 17.49 -25.12 -8.46
C PHE A 168 17.24 -26.62 -8.53
N ASP A 169 16.08 -27.01 -9.06
CA ASP A 169 15.78 -28.40 -9.36
C ASP A 169 16.30 -28.77 -10.74
N GLN A 170 17.29 -29.65 -10.77
CA GLN A 170 17.95 -30.10 -12.00
C GLN A 170 17.02 -30.88 -12.93
N ASN A 171 15.98 -31.55 -12.39
CA ASN A 171 15.07 -32.39 -13.17
C ASN A 171 13.96 -31.56 -13.82
N SER A 172 13.35 -30.64 -13.06
CA SER A 172 12.26 -29.81 -13.56
C SER A 172 12.73 -28.48 -14.19
N GLU A 173 14.02 -28.15 -14.07
CA GLU A 173 14.62 -26.86 -14.45
C GLU A 173 13.90 -25.64 -13.84
N LYS A 174 13.30 -25.82 -12.66
CA LYS A 174 12.57 -24.78 -11.93
C LYS A 174 13.39 -24.28 -10.75
N HIS A 175 13.27 -22.98 -10.50
CA HIS A 175 13.78 -22.34 -9.29
C HIS A 175 12.75 -22.41 -8.16
N MET A 176 13.22 -22.60 -6.94
CA MET A 176 12.40 -22.82 -5.75
C MET A 176 11.69 -21.56 -5.25
N ARG A 177 12.29 -20.37 -5.41
CA ARG A 177 11.83 -19.10 -4.81
C ARG A 177 11.65 -19.21 -3.31
N TYR A 178 12.75 -19.16 -2.60
CA TYR A 178 12.80 -19.47 -1.18
C TYR A 178 11.99 -18.49 -0.34
N THR A 179 12.03 -17.19 -0.66
CA THR A 179 11.33 -16.11 0.07
C THR A 179 9.85 -15.98 -0.26
N ASP A 180 9.37 -16.54 -1.38
CA ASP A 180 7.95 -16.65 -1.67
C ASP A 180 7.37 -17.78 -0.77
N THR A 181 7.05 -17.46 0.48
CA THR A 181 6.66 -18.46 1.49
C THR A 181 5.23 -18.91 1.32
N ARG A 182 4.35 -18.06 0.77
CA ARG A 182 2.92 -18.37 0.66
C ARG A 182 2.64 -19.22 -0.59
N ILE A 183 1.62 -20.07 -0.51
CA ILE A 183 1.25 -20.95 -1.62
C ILE A 183 0.75 -20.14 -2.84
N ASP A 184 0.01 -19.06 -2.61
CA ASP A 184 -0.50 -18.21 -3.67
C ASP A 184 0.61 -17.44 -4.40
N GLU A 185 1.66 -17.01 -3.71
CA GLU A 185 2.86 -16.42 -4.34
C GLU A 185 3.55 -17.42 -5.30
N GLN A 186 3.63 -18.70 -4.89
CA GLN A 186 4.21 -19.77 -5.70
C GLN A 186 3.36 -20.09 -6.93
N GLU A 187 2.03 -20.15 -6.77
CA GLU A 187 1.07 -20.41 -7.85
C GLU A 187 1.06 -19.26 -8.87
N ARG A 188 0.91 -18.01 -8.38
CA ARG A 188 0.87 -16.80 -9.20
C ARG A 188 2.23 -16.43 -9.77
N ARG A 189 3.29 -16.96 -9.18
CA ARG A 189 4.69 -16.66 -9.53
C ARG A 189 5.06 -15.19 -9.31
N ILE A 190 4.37 -14.51 -8.41
CA ILE A 190 4.57 -13.10 -8.06
C ILE A 190 4.67 -13.02 -6.54
N SER A 191 5.74 -12.41 -6.03
CA SER A 191 5.86 -12.10 -4.61
C SER A 191 4.83 -11.03 -4.22
N ILE A 192 4.10 -11.28 -3.14
CA ILE A 192 3.01 -10.44 -2.63
C ILE A 192 3.46 -9.75 -1.35
N LYS A 193 4.08 -10.50 -0.43
CA LYS A 193 4.54 -10.00 0.87
C LYS A 193 6.05 -9.80 0.87
N SER A 194 6.53 -8.72 1.48
CA SER A 194 7.96 -8.62 1.77
C SER A 194 8.36 -9.67 2.81
N VAL A 195 9.50 -10.35 2.63
CA VAL A 195 9.99 -11.38 3.56
C VAL A 195 11.46 -11.16 3.91
N PRO A 196 11.84 -11.13 5.20
CA PRO A 196 13.22 -10.93 5.63
C PRO A 196 13.99 -12.24 5.73
N MET A 197 15.30 -12.16 5.55
CA MET A 197 16.26 -13.14 6.03
C MET A 197 17.53 -12.47 6.54
N SER A 198 18.17 -13.10 7.51
CA SER A 198 19.45 -12.68 8.09
C SER A 198 20.54 -13.65 7.65
N LEU A 199 21.35 -13.24 6.68
CA LEU A 199 22.39 -14.07 6.09
C LEU A 199 23.78 -13.63 6.59
N VAL A 200 24.63 -14.61 6.91
CA VAL A 200 26.05 -14.34 7.18
C VAL A 200 26.80 -14.44 5.87
N LEU A 201 27.28 -13.30 5.37
CA LEU A 201 27.98 -13.21 4.09
C LEU A 201 29.44 -12.80 4.30
N GLU A 202 30.34 -13.40 3.54
CA GLU A 202 31.77 -13.06 3.57
C GLU A 202 32.10 -12.00 2.52
N ASP A 203 32.96 -11.06 2.92
CA ASP A 203 33.60 -10.13 2.00
C ASP A 203 34.75 -10.80 1.25
N SER A 204 35.33 -10.08 0.30
CA SER A 204 36.46 -10.56 -0.50
C SER A 204 37.79 -10.66 0.27
N ASN A 205 37.81 -10.32 1.56
CA ASN A 205 38.92 -10.53 2.50
C ASN A 205 38.60 -11.63 3.53
N SER A 206 37.54 -12.42 3.29
CA SER A 206 37.07 -13.49 4.17
C SER A 206 36.60 -13.03 5.54
N LYS A 207 36.16 -11.77 5.67
CA LYS A 207 35.50 -11.26 6.87
C LYS A 207 34.00 -11.40 6.73
N SER A 208 33.37 -12.03 7.73
CA SER A 208 31.93 -12.24 7.74
C SER A 208 31.17 -11.04 8.30
N TYR A 209 30.05 -10.72 7.67
CA TYR A 209 29.11 -9.67 8.05
C TYR A 209 27.70 -10.24 8.17
N LEU A 210 26.88 -9.67 9.06
CA LEU A 210 25.46 -10.02 9.14
C LEU A 210 24.68 -9.11 8.19
N CYS A 211 24.13 -9.68 7.14
CA CYS A 211 23.31 -8.97 6.17
C CYS A 211 21.84 -9.35 6.39
N ASN A 212 21.07 -8.44 6.97
CA ASN A 212 19.62 -8.55 7.05
C ASN A 212 19.04 -8.02 5.74
N ILE A 213 18.47 -8.91 4.95
CA ILE A 213 17.97 -8.63 3.60
C ILE A 213 16.47 -8.81 3.61
N MET A 214 15.73 -7.77 3.22
CA MET A 214 14.29 -7.84 2.97
C MET A 214 14.05 -8.01 1.48
N ASP A 215 13.45 -9.11 1.05
CA ASP A 215 12.99 -9.27 -0.33
C ASP A 215 11.63 -8.59 -0.46
N ALA A 216 11.54 -7.51 -1.24
CA ALA A 216 10.31 -6.77 -1.44
C ALA A 216 9.63 -7.15 -2.77
N PRO A 217 8.28 -7.15 -2.84
CA PRO A 217 7.57 -7.48 -4.06
C PRO A 217 7.87 -6.46 -5.18
N GLY A 218 7.87 -6.95 -6.43
CA GLY A 218 8.18 -6.13 -7.60
C GLY A 218 6.99 -5.52 -8.32
N HIS A 219 5.79 -6.03 -8.05
CA HIS A 219 4.57 -5.56 -8.68
C HIS A 219 4.15 -4.22 -8.07
N VAL A 220 3.71 -3.27 -8.90
CA VAL A 220 3.39 -1.89 -8.48
C VAL A 220 2.26 -1.82 -7.44
N ASN A 221 1.29 -2.72 -7.52
CA ASN A 221 0.18 -2.80 -6.56
C ASN A 221 0.62 -3.12 -5.12
N PHE A 222 1.77 -3.77 -4.93
CA PHE A 222 2.32 -4.10 -3.61
C PHE A 222 3.48 -3.16 -3.22
N SER A 223 3.48 -1.91 -3.69
CA SER A 223 4.52 -0.93 -3.37
C SER A 223 4.51 -0.48 -1.90
N ASP A 224 3.43 -0.77 -1.18
CA ASP A 224 3.29 -0.59 0.25
C ASP A 224 4.23 -1.50 1.04
N GLU A 225 4.39 -2.74 0.60
CA GLU A 225 5.35 -3.70 1.15
C GLU A 225 6.80 -3.27 0.90
N MET A 226 7.07 -2.67 -0.26
CA MET A 226 8.37 -2.05 -0.55
C MET A 226 8.65 -0.86 0.38
N THR A 227 7.64 -0.05 0.69
CA THR A 227 7.73 1.10 1.61
C THR A 227 8.07 0.62 3.03
N ALA A 228 7.36 -0.40 3.53
CA ALA A 228 7.64 -1.00 4.83
C ALA A 228 9.06 -1.59 4.91
N ALA A 229 9.54 -2.23 3.84
CA ALA A 229 10.89 -2.77 3.75
C ALA A 229 11.97 -1.68 3.83
N LEU A 230 11.83 -0.60 3.06
CA LEU A 230 12.79 0.50 3.02
C LEU A 230 12.82 1.27 4.35
N ARG A 231 11.67 1.40 5.04
CA ARG A 231 11.60 2.00 6.38
C ARG A 231 12.45 1.30 7.42
N LEU A 232 12.71 -0.01 7.31
CA LEU A 232 13.60 -0.74 8.23
C LEU A 232 15.07 -0.80 7.76
N ALA A 233 15.31 -0.74 6.44
CA ALA A 233 16.63 -0.89 5.82
C ALA A 233 17.53 0.36 5.86
N ASP A 234 18.84 0.18 6.00
CA ASP A 234 19.86 1.24 5.98
C ASP A 234 20.38 1.55 4.57
N GLY A 235 19.99 0.75 3.58
CA GLY A 235 20.29 0.96 2.16
C GLY A 235 19.37 0.16 1.24
N ALA A 236 19.20 0.63 0.01
CA ALA A 236 18.39 0.00 -1.01
C ALA A 236 19.27 -0.69 -2.06
N VAL A 237 19.02 -1.96 -2.32
CA VAL A 237 19.64 -2.72 -3.41
C VAL A 237 18.66 -2.73 -4.58
N LEU A 238 18.93 -1.90 -5.58
CA LEU A 238 18.12 -1.78 -6.77
C LEU A 238 18.48 -2.87 -7.77
N ILE A 239 17.57 -3.79 -8.05
CA ILE A 239 17.76 -4.90 -9.01
C ILE A 239 17.10 -4.54 -10.35
N VAL A 240 17.91 -4.50 -11.40
CA VAL A 240 17.50 -4.11 -12.77
C VAL A 240 17.83 -5.22 -13.76
N ASP A 241 16.87 -5.63 -14.58
CA ASP A 241 17.10 -6.59 -15.65
C ASP A 241 17.95 -5.95 -16.78
N ALA A 242 18.99 -6.65 -17.24
CA ALA A 242 19.88 -6.19 -18.29
C ALA A 242 19.18 -6.01 -19.67
N VAL A 243 18.11 -6.76 -19.94
CA VAL A 243 17.31 -6.66 -21.17
C VAL A 243 16.29 -5.53 -21.05
N GLU A 244 15.41 -5.62 -20.05
CA GLU A 244 14.30 -4.67 -19.87
C GLU A 244 14.80 -3.29 -19.48
N GLY A 245 15.81 -3.19 -18.61
CA GLY A 245 16.37 -1.92 -18.16
C GLY A 245 15.51 -1.24 -17.09
N VAL A 246 15.53 0.10 -17.08
CA VAL A 246 14.77 0.89 -16.09
C VAL A 246 13.30 0.96 -16.52
N MET A 247 12.41 0.49 -15.64
CA MET A 247 10.95 0.44 -15.81
C MET A 247 10.25 1.24 -14.69
N VAL A 248 8.93 1.39 -14.75
CA VAL A 248 8.12 2.21 -13.83
C VAL A 248 8.43 2.00 -12.35
N ASN A 249 8.42 0.75 -11.87
CA ASN A 249 8.65 0.48 -10.45
C ASN A 249 10.12 0.68 -10.05
N THR A 250 11.06 0.60 -11.00
CA THR A 250 12.47 0.94 -10.77
C THR A 250 12.61 2.44 -10.49
N GLU A 251 11.95 3.29 -11.29
CA GLU A 251 11.92 4.74 -11.08
C GLU A 251 11.29 5.09 -9.72
N ARG A 252 10.17 4.45 -9.38
CA ARG A 252 9.46 4.66 -8.12
C ARG A 252 10.27 4.20 -6.91
N ALA A 253 10.96 3.07 -7.00
CA ALA A 253 11.87 2.60 -5.96
C ALA A 253 13.02 3.60 -5.73
N ILE A 254 13.59 4.18 -6.79
CA ILE A 254 14.62 5.23 -6.68
C ILE A 254 14.07 6.46 -5.97
N ARG A 255 12.93 7.00 -6.43
CA ARG A 255 12.29 8.18 -5.81
C ARG A 255 12.02 7.94 -4.33
N HIS A 256 11.46 6.78 -4.00
CA HIS A 256 11.09 6.46 -2.63
C HIS A 256 12.31 6.22 -1.71
N ALA A 257 13.37 5.58 -2.20
CA ALA A 257 14.62 5.44 -1.45
C ALA A 257 15.29 6.80 -1.15
N ILE A 258 15.22 7.74 -2.09
CA ILE A 258 15.72 9.12 -1.89
C ILE A 258 14.86 9.88 -0.87
N LEU A 259 13.54 9.72 -0.91
CA LEU A 259 12.62 10.30 0.09
C LEU A 259 12.94 9.80 1.50
N GLU A 260 13.19 8.49 1.67
CA GLU A 260 13.61 7.86 2.93
C GLU A 260 15.09 8.14 3.31
N ARG A 261 15.82 8.92 2.50
CA ARG A 261 17.22 9.35 2.73
C ARG A 261 18.25 8.22 2.87
N ILE A 262 18.01 7.09 2.20
CA ILE A 262 18.91 5.93 2.22
C ILE A 262 19.75 5.82 0.93
N PRO A 263 21.00 5.35 1.01
CA PRO A 263 21.85 5.15 -0.17
C PRO A 263 21.35 3.99 -1.03
N ILE A 264 21.57 4.10 -2.34
CA ILE A 264 21.18 3.11 -3.35
C ILE A 264 22.44 2.41 -3.89
N VAL A 265 22.40 1.10 -4.03
CA VAL A 265 23.40 0.31 -4.79
C VAL A 265 22.68 -0.45 -5.90
N LEU A 266 23.35 -0.64 -7.04
CA LEU A 266 22.73 -1.21 -8.25
C LEU A 266 23.21 -2.63 -8.51
N VAL A 267 22.28 -3.55 -8.73
CA VAL A 267 22.56 -4.89 -9.25
C VAL A 267 21.91 -5.00 -10.63
N ILE A 268 22.73 -5.11 -11.67
CA ILE A 268 22.25 -5.41 -13.03
C ILE A 268 22.20 -6.92 -13.17
N ASN A 269 20.99 -7.47 -13.06
CA ASN A 269 20.72 -8.90 -13.11
C ASN A 269 20.35 -9.36 -14.52
N LYS A 270 20.31 -10.67 -14.73
CA LYS A 270 19.97 -11.32 -16.00
C LYS A 270 20.86 -10.93 -17.18
N VAL A 271 22.13 -10.64 -16.91
CA VAL A 271 23.13 -10.32 -17.95
C VAL A 271 23.26 -11.47 -18.97
N ASP A 272 22.98 -12.70 -18.56
CA ASP A 272 22.93 -13.88 -19.41
C ASP A 272 21.94 -13.75 -20.58
N ARG A 273 20.81 -13.06 -20.41
CA ARG A 273 19.82 -12.87 -21.49
C ARG A 273 20.36 -12.03 -22.64
N LEU A 274 21.33 -11.14 -22.39
CA LEU A 274 22.03 -10.41 -23.46
C LEU A 274 22.81 -11.39 -24.37
N ILE A 275 23.30 -12.49 -23.78
CA ILE A 275 24.14 -13.50 -24.45
C ILE A 275 23.27 -14.56 -25.13
N THR A 276 22.28 -15.09 -24.43
CA THR A 276 21.51 -16.28 -24.86
C THR A 276 20.26 -15.93 -25.65
N GLU A 277 19.52 -14.89 -25.24
CA GLU A 277 18.26 -14.47 -25.87
C GLU A 277 18.51 -13.46 -26.99
N LEU A 278 19.06 -12.29 -26.65
CA LEU A 278 19.30 -11.22 -27.63
C LEU A 278 20.52 -11.48 -28.53
N LYS A 279 21.44 -12.33 -28.08
CA LYS A 279 22.69 -12.67 -28.79
C LYS A 279 23.46 -11.44 -29.25
N LEU A 280 23.50 -10.41 -28.41
CA LEU A 280 24.20 -9.17 -28.72
C LEU A 280 25.71 -9.44 -28.80
N PRO A 281 26.45 -8.81 -29.70
CA PRO A 281 27.90 -8.78 -29.62
C PRO A 281 28.35 -8.20 -28.27
N PRO A 282 29.49 -8.65 -27.69
CA PRO A 282 30.00 -8.13 -26.41
C PRO A 282 30.09 -6.61 -26.34
N LYS A 283 30.42 -5.96 -27.46
CA LYS A 283 30.47 -4.51 -27.59
C LYS A 283 29.12 -3.82 -27.39
N ASP A 284 28.06 -4.37 -27.98
CA ASP A 284 26.71 -3.81 -27.90
C ASP A 284 26.08 -4.10 -26.54
N ALA A 285 26.37 -5.28 -25.98
CA ALA A 285 26.00 -5.62 -24.61
C ALA A 285 26.63 -4.64 -23.60
N TYR A 286 27.90 -4.23 -23.78
CA TYR A 286 28.52 -3.18 -22.97
C TYR A 286 27.76 -1.86 -23.06
N PHE A 287 27.38 -1.41 -24.26
CA PHE A 287 26.61 -0.17 -24.41
C PHE A 287 25.23 -0.25 -23.76
N LYS A 288 24.56 -1.41 -23.83
CA LYS A 288 23.29 -1.64 -23.11
C LYS A 288 23.47 -1.53 -21.60
N LEU A 289 24.50 -2.18 -21.03
CA LEU A 289 24.81 -2.09 -19.59
C LEU A 289 25.17 -0.66 -19.18
N LYS A 290 25.95 0.05 -19.99
CA LYS A 290 26.31 1.46 -19.77
C LYS A 290 25.07 2.36 -19.78
N HIS A 291 24.18 2.15 -20.74
CA HIS A 291 22.93 2.91 -20.84
C HIS A 291 22.05 2.71 -19.59
N ILE A 292 21.96 1.49 -19.04
CA ILE A 292 21.21 1.26 -17.79
C ILE A 292 21.78 2.10 -16.64
N VAL A 293 23.10 2.12 -16.46
CA VAL A 293 23.76 2.93 -15.42
C VAL A 293 23.49 4.43 -15.61
N GLU A 294 23.57 4.93 -16.84
CA GLU A 294 23.30 6.33 -17.18
C GLU A 294 21.84 6.73 -16.91
N THR A 295 20.89 5.86 -17.26
CA THR A 295 19.45 6.09 -17.01
C THR A 295 19.15 6.08 -15.51
N VAL A 296 19.73 5.16 -14.73
CA VAL A 296 19.59 5.15 -13.26
C VAL A 296 20.14 6.44 -12.64
N ASN A 297 21.33 6.89 -13.07
CA ASN A 297 21.89 8.17 -12.60
C ASN A 297 21.02 9.38 -12.96
N SER A 298 20.42 9.36 -14.15
CA SER A 298 19.50 10.42 -14.58
C SER A 298 18.25 10.47 -13.68
N GLN A 299 17.70 9.31 -13.31
CA GLN A 299 16.56 9.22 -12.40
C GLN A 299 16.92 9.65 -10.97
N ILE A 300 18.10 9.25 -10.45
CA ILE A 300 18.58 9.70 -9.15
C ILE A 300 18.76 11.22 -9.13
N THR A 301 19.33 11.78 -10.20
CA THR A 301 19.53 13.23 -10.33
C THR A 301 18.20 13.96 -10.40
N ALA A 302 17.23 13.45 -11.16
CA ALA A 302 15.89 14.02 -11.28
C ALA A 302 15.11 13.99 -9.96
N ALA A 303 15.24 12.93 -9.19
CA ALA A 303 14.57 12.77 -7.89
C ALA A 303 15.27 13.52 -6.74
N SER A 304 16.54 13.88 -6.90
CA SER A 304 17.30 14.60 -5.87
C SER A 304 16.97 16.09 -5.90
N SER A 305 16.15 16.55 -4.95
CA SER A 305 15.79 17.97 -4.80
C SER A 305 16.94 18.88 -4.33
N THR A 306 18.03 18.30 -3.81
CA THR A 306 19.20 19.05 -3.32
C THR A 306 20.23 19.21 -4.44
N ALA A 307 20.35 20.42 -4.98
CA ALA A 307 21.39 20.75 -5.95
C ALA A 307 22.79 20.39 -5.41
N GLY A 308 23.49 19.45 -6.06
CA GLY A 308 24.92 19.19 -5.87
C GLY A 308 25.34 17.98 -5.01
N ASN A 309 24.41 17.25 -4.38
CA ASN A 309 24.73 16.09 -3.51
C ASN A 309 24.10 14.75 -3.98
N ALA A 310 23.76 14.62 -5.27
CA ALA A 310 23.21 13.38 -5.80
C ALA A 310 24.25 12.25 -5.79
N GLN A 311 23.85 11.07 -5.31
CA GLN A 311 24.69 9.88 -5.33
C GLN A 311 24.96 9.45 -6.78
N VAL A 312 26.22 9.22 -7.14
CA VAL A 312 26.61 8.74 -8.48
C VAL A 312 26.80 7.23 -8.45
N ILE A 313 26.09 6.52 -9.31
CA ILE A 313 26.20 5.07 -9.54
C ILE A 313 27.19 4.84 -10.68
N ASP A 314 28.32 4.19 -10.38
CA ASP A 314 29.37 3.88 -11.34
C ASP A 314 30.08 2.56 -10.95
N PRO A 315 30.13 1.55 -11.84
CA PRO A 315 30.86 0.32 -11.59
C PRO A 315 32.31 0.52 -11.13
N ALA A 316 33.00 1.58 -11.57
CA ALA A 316 34.36 1.90 -11.15
C ALA A 316 34.46 2.25 -9.65
N LEU A 317 33.40 2.78 -9.04
CA LEU A 317 33.29 3.06 -7.61
C LEU A 317 32.93 1.81 -6.80
N GLY A 318 32.52 0.72 -7.45
CA GLY A 318 32.12 -0.53 -6.81
C GLY A 318 30.72 -0.52 -6.21
N ASN A 319 29.86 0.43 -6.59
CA ASN A 319 28.44 0.46 -6.21
C ASN A 319 27.50 -0.17 -7.25
N VAL A 320 28.07 -0.82 -8.27
CA VAL A 320 27.35 -1.64 -9.26
C VAL A 320 27.87 -3.06 -9.25
N CYS A 321 26.95 -4.01 -9.14
CA CYS A 321 27.19 -5.44 -9.27
C CYS A 321 26.53 -5.96 -10.56
N PHE A 322 27.24 -6.78 -11.33
CA PHE A 322 26.69 -7.50 -12.47
C PHE A 322 26.38 -8.93 -12.04
N ALA A 323 25.20 -9.43 -12.38
CA ALA A 323 24.77 -10.75 -11.93
C ALA A 323 23.95 -11.50 -12.99
N SER A 324 23.96 -12.81 -12.86
CA SER A 324 22.95 -13.71 -13.39
C SER A 324 22.56 -14.67 -12.29
N ALA A 325 21.45 -14.37 -11.61
CA ALA A 325 20.92 -15.23 -10.55
C ALA A 325 20.53 -16.62 -11.09
N THR A 326 20.08 -16.70 -12.35
CA THR A 326 19.75 -17.97 -13.03
C THR A 326 20.98 -18.83 -13.28
N ALA A 327 22.10 -18.23 -13.70
CA ALA A 327 23.37 -18.94 -13.87
C ALA A 327 24.21 -19.01 -12.59
N GLY A 328 23.73 -18.43 -11.47
CA GLY A 328 24.35 -18.58 -10.15
C GLY A 328 25.66 -17.81 -9.96
N TRP A 329 25.82 -16.65 -10.60
CA TRP A 329 27.02 -15.81 -10.43
C TRP A 329 26.68 -14.33 -10.21
N SER A 330 27.58 -13.65 -9.49
CA SER A 330 27.56 -12.19 -9.33
C SER A 330 28.98 -11.66 -9.11
N PHE A 331 29.30 -10.50 -9.66
CA PHE A 331 30.59 -9.85 -9.46
C PHE A 331 30.51 -8.32 -9.55
N THR A 332 31.41 -7.66 -8.83
CA THR A 332 31.80 -6.26 -9.07
C THR A 332 33.11 -6.23 -9.86
N LEU A 333 33.54 -5.05 -10.33
CA LEU A 333 34.84 -4.95 -11.00
C LEU A 333 35.99 -5.34 -10.06
N GLN A 334 35.85 -5.04 -8.77
CA GLN A 334 36.83 -5.35 -7.73
C GLN A 334 36.91 -6.86 -7.48
N SER A 335 35.77 -7.54 -7.32
CA SER A 335 35.78 -9.00 -7.12
C SER A 335 36.27 -9.73 -8.37
N PHE A 336 35.90 -9.26 -9.55
CA PHE A 336 36.36 -9.82 -10.82
C PHE A 336 37.87 -9.59 -11.05
N ALA A 337 38.40 -8.42 -10.66
CA ALA A 337 39.85 -8.17 -10.66
C ALA A 337 40.60 -9.13 -9.72
N LYS A 338 40.05 -9.40 -8.53
CA LYS A 338 40.62 -10.39 -7.59
C LYS A 338 40.60 -11.81 -8.16
N LEU A 339 39.60 -12.17 -8.97
CA LEU A 339 39.56 -13.46 -9.67
C LEU A 339 40.77 -13.61 -10.62
N TYR A 340 41.12 -12.58 -11.39
CA TYR A 340 42.32 -12.59 -12.25
C TYR A 340 43.62 -12.76 -11.46
N VAL A 341 43.73 -12.12 -10.30
CA VAL A 341 44.90 -12.27 -9.41
C VAL A 341 45.01 -13.72 -8.92
N LYS A 342 43.89 -14.33 -8.51
CA LYS A 342 43.84 -15.72 -8.05
C LYS A 342 44.18 -16.71 -9.17
N LEU A 343 43.70 -16.46 -10.38
CA LEU A 343 43.82 -17.36 -11.53
C LEU A 343 45.24 -17.36 -12.13
N HIS A 344 45.86 -16.20 -12.27
CA HIS A 344 47.21 -16.10 -12.84
C HIS A 344 48.35 -16.15 -11.81
N GLY A 345 48.04 -15.98 -10.52
CA GLY A 345 49.04 -15.94 -9.45
C GLY A 345 50.01 -14.74 -9.53
N ILE A 346 49.68 -13.73 -10.34
CA ILE A 346 50.49 -12.52 -10.51
C ILE A 346 50.00 -11.47 -9.51
N ALA A 347 50.90 -11.02 -8.63
CA ALA A 347 50.59 -9.96 -7.66
C ALA A 347 50.50 -8.59 -8.35
N PHE A 348 49.30 -8.18 -8.74
CA PHE A 348 49.00 -6.81 -9.13
C PHE A 348 47.86 -6.22 -8.28
N ASP A 349 47.80 -4.88 -8.21
CA ASP A 349 46.81 -4.15 -7.43
C ASP A 349 45.42 -4.27 -8.08
N ALA A 350 44.58 -5.16 -7.51
CA ALA A 350 43.23 -5.44 -8.00
C ALA A 350 42.34 -4.19 -8.05
N ASN A 351 42.49 -3.25 -7.11
CA ASN A 351 41.67 -2.04 -7.06
C ASN A 351 42.03 -1.06 -8.18
N LYS A 352 43.34 -0.91 -8.48
CA LYS A 352 43.79 -0.11 -9.64
C LYS A 352 43.45 -0.74 -10.97
N PHE A 353 43.38 -2.07 -11.03
CA PHE A 353 42.91 -2.77 -12.22
C PHE A 353 41.41 -2.55 -12.40
N ALA A 354 40.61 -2.76 -11.35
CA ALA A 354 39.16 -2.56 -11.36
C ALA A 354 38.74 -1.16 -11.82
N SER A 355 39.41 -0.11 -11.35
CA SER A 355 39.12 1.29 -11.76
C SER A 355 39.39 1.58 -13.24
N ARG A 356 40.11 0.71 -13.93
CA ARG A 356 40.40 0.80 -15.37
C ARG A 356 39.63 -0.21 -16.20
N LEU A 357 38.81 -1.06 -15.59
CA LEU A 357 38.00 -2.03 -16.30
C LEU A 357 36.77 -1.40 -16.95
N TRP A 358 36.23 -0.31 -16.40
CA TRP A 358 34.98 0.31 -16.87
C TRP A 358 35.18 1.70 -17.49
N GLY A 359 34.35 2.02 -18.47
CA GLY A 359 34.39 3.29 -19.23
C GLY A 359 35.18 3.18 -20.53
N ASP A 360 35.54 4.33 -21.09
CA ASP A 360 36.33 4.40 -22.33
C ASP A 360 37.84 4.19 -22.04
N PHE A 361 38.16 3.08 -21.39
CA PHE A 361 39.53 2.57 -21.26
C PHE A 361 39.76 1.41 -22.23
N TYR A 362 40.97 1.36 -22.77
CA TYR A 362 41.42 0.39 -23.76
C TYR A 362 42.76 -0.16 -23.31
N PHE A 363 42.97 -1.47 -23.46
CA PHE A 363 44.25 -2.10 -23.15
C PHE A 363 45.09 -2.22 -24.42
N ASP A 364 46.25 -1.58 -24.44
CA ASP A 364 47.18 -1.68 -25.54
C ASP A 364 48.12 -2.88 -25.29
N PRO A 365 48.06 -3.95 -26.12
CA PRO A 365 48.85 -5.15 -25.91
C PRO A 365 50.35 -4.93 -26.11
N ASP A 366 50.74 -3.97 -26.95
CA ASP A 366 52.15 -3.70 -27.28
C ASP A 366 52.83 -2.98 -26.12
N THR A 367 52.16 -1.96 -25.57
CA THR A 367 52.66 -1.17 -24.43
C THR A 367 52.28 -1.77 -23.07
N ARG A 368 51.41 -2.79 -23.05
CA ARG A 368 50.83 -3.41 -21.85
C ARG A 368 50.24 -2.40 -20.86
N SER A 369 49.61 -1.35 -21.39
CA SER A 369 49.10 -0.23 -20.58
C SER A 369 47.68 0.16 -20.98
N PHE A 370 46.95 0.75 -20.03
CA PHE A 370 45.61 1.26 -20.26
C PHE A 370 45.65 2.69 -20.81
N LYS A 371 44.94 2.93 -21.91
CA LYS A 371 44.80 4.23 -22.57
C LYS A 371 43.32 4.62 -22.65
N LYS A 372 43.03 5.92 -22.56
CA LYS A 372 41.65 6.45 -22.72
C LYS A 372 41.24 6.65 -24.18
N LYS A 373 42.21 6.75 -25.08
CA LYS A 373 41.97 6.84 -26.51
C LYS A 373 42.06 5.44 -27.12
N PRO A 374 41.18 5.08 -28.06
CA PRO A 374 41.27 3.81 -28.76
C PRO A 374 42.62 3.73 -29.49
N PRO A 375 43.40 2.65 -29.33
CA PRO A 375 44.59 2.43 -30.12
C PRO A 375 44.22 2.17 -31.59
N ALA A 376 45.14 2.49 -32.51
CA ALA A 376 44.90 2.36 -33.96
C ALA A 376 44.63 0.92 -34.42
N SER A 377 44.92 -0.07 -33.58
CA SER A 377 44.78 -1.51 -33.84
C SER A 377 43.35 -2.06 -33.68
N GLY A 378 42.33 -1.22 -33.46
CA GLY A 378 40.94 -1.67 -33.37
C GLY A 378 40.63 -2.46 -32.10
N VAL A 379 41.41 -2.27 -31.04
CA VAL A 379 41.21 -2.97 -29.76
C VAL A 379 39.92 -2.48 -29.10
N GLU A 380 39.15 -3.43 -28.57
CA GLU A 380 37.92 -3.15 -27.85
C GLU A 380 38.18 -2.61 -26.43
N ARG A 381 37.13 -2.16 -25.77
CA ARG A 381 37.21 -1.60 -24.41
C ARG A 381 37.67 -2.65 -23.42
N SER A 382 38.34 -2.20 -22.35
CA SER A 382 38.81 -3.06 -21.26
C SER A 382 37.72 -3.95 -20.68
N PHE A 383 36.50 -3.43 -20.49
CA PHE A 383 35.38 -4.21 -19.98
C PHE A 383 34.99 -5.33 -20.95
N VAL A 384 34.97 -5.02 -22.24
CA VAL A 384 34.62 -5.98 -23.29
C VAL A 384 35.67 -7.09 -23.33
N GLN A 385 36.95 -6.73 -23.42
CA GLN A 385 38.06 -7.67 -23.55
C GLN A 385 38.27 -8.54 -22.31
N PHE A 386 38.25 -7.96 -21.11
CA PHE A 386 38.60 -8.70 -19.89
C PHE A 386 37.39 -9.30 -19.18
N VAL A 387 36.17 -8.76 -19.36
CA VAL A 387 34.98 -9.21 -18.65
C VAL A 387 34.01 -9.95 -19.57
N LEU A 388 33.50 -9.27 -20.61
CA LEU A 388 32.44 -9.83 -21.45
C LEU A 388 32.93 -10.93 -22.37
N GLU A 389 34.07 -10.80 -23.04
CA GLU A 389 34.59 -11.83 -23.94
C GLU A 389 34.82 -13.18 -23.21
N PRO A 390 35.48 -13.24 -22.04
CA PRO A 390 35.59 -14.48 -21.27
C PRO A 390 34.23 -15.03 -20.85
N LEU A 391 33.30 -14.17 -20.42
CA LEU A 391 31.95 -14.59 -20.05
C LEU A 391 31.22 -15.22 -21.25
N TYR A 392 31.25 -14.57 -22.42
CA TYR A 392 30.68 -15.08 -23.67
C TYR A 392 31.35 -16.39 -24.12
N LYS A 393 32.66 -16.54 -23.91
CA LYS A 393 33.38 -17.79 -24.17
C LYS A 393 32.82 -18.92 -23.32
N ILE A 394 32.62 -18.72 -22.01
CA ILE A 394 32.04 -19.75 -21.14
C ILE A 394 30.65 -20.17 -21.65
N TYR A 395 29.77 -19.21 -21.93
CA TYR A 395 28.41 -19.48 -22.40
C TYR A 395 28.39 -20.21 -23.74
N SER A 396 29.14 -19.72 -24.72
CA SER A 396 29.19 -20.33 -26.06
C SER A 396 29.76 -21.75 -26.04
N GLN A 397 30.76 -22.03 -25.22
CA GLN A 397 31.33 -23.37 -25.10
C GLN A 397 30.37 -24.35 -24.42
N VAL A 398 29.66 -23.92 -23.38
CA VAL A 398 28.67 -24.76 -22.69
C VAL A 398 27.45 -25.04 -23.59
N ILE A 399 26.96 -24.02 -24.30
CA ILE A 399 25.82 -24.16 -25.23
C ILE A 399 26.20 -25.00 -26.46
N GLY A 400 27.46 -24.99 -26.88
CA GLY A 400 27.96 -25.84 -27.97
C GLY A 400 28.06 -27.33 -27.61
N GLU A 401 27.81 -27.72 -26.35
CA GLU A 401 27.74 -29.12 -25.85
C GLU A 401 28.97 -30.00 -26.12
N HIS A 402 30.11 -29.41 -26.50
CA HIS A 402 31.33 -30.16 -26.74
C HIS A 402 32.13 -30.38 -25.45
N LYS A 403 31.92 -31.52 -24.79
CA LYS A 403 32.57 -31.89 -23.51
C LYS A 403 34.06 -31.53 -23.45
N LYS A 404 34.87 -31.94 -24.45
CA LYS A 404 36.32 -31.67 -24.46
C LYS A 404 36.66 -30.18 -24.48
N SER A 405 35.84 -29.38 -25.17
CA SER A 405 36.03 -27.93 -25.29
C SER A 405 35.64 -27.21 -23.99
N VAL A 406 34.54 -27.64 -23.36
CA VAL A 406 34.13 -27.15 -22.04
C VAL A 406 35.17 -27.50 -20.99
N GLU A 407 35.65 -28.75 -20.96
CA GLU A 407 36.73 -29.18 -20.05
C GLU A 407 38.00 -28.35 -20.24
N ALA A 408 38.43 -28.12 -21.48
CA ALA A 408 39.61 -27.29 -21.77
C ALA A 408 39.42 -25.84 -21.31
N THR A 409 38.24 -25.25 -21.58
CA THR A 409 37.94 -23.87 -21.21
C THR A 409 37.84 -23.68 -19.70
N LEU A 410 37.22 -24.62 -18.98
CA LEU A 410 37.16 -24.58 -17.52
C LEU A 410 38.54 -24.82 -16.89
N ALA A 411 39.36 -25.69 -17.49
CA ALA A 411 40.74 -25.91 -17.05
C ALA A 411 41.61 -24.64 -17.21
N GLU A 412 41.44 -23.87 -18.30
CA GLU A 412 42.07 -22.54 -18.45
C GLU A 412 41.68 -21.58 -17.32
N LEU A 413 40.47 -21.72 -16.78
CA LEU A 413 39.94 -20.93 -15.68
C LEU A 413 40.27 -21.51 -14.28
N GLY A 414 41.05 -22.59 -14.22
CA GLY A 414 41.44 -23.25 -12.98
C GLY A 414 40.33 -24.07 -12.32
N VAL A 415 39.29 -24.44 -13.06
CA VAL A 415 38.12 -25.18 -12.56
C VAL A 415 38.02 -26.55 -13.20
N THR A 416 37.73 -27.57 -12.39
CA THR A 416 37.42 -28.92 -12.87
C THR A 416 36.08 -29.38 -12.31
N LEU A 417 35.19 -29.88 -13.18
CA LEU A 417 33.91 -30.45 -12.80
C LEU A 417 33.95 -31.98 -12.80
N SER A 418 33.02 -32.60 -12.08
CA SER A 418 32.88 -34.06 -12.07
C SER A 418 32.43 -34.60 -13.42
N ASN A 419 32.77 -35.85 -13.74
CA ASN A 419 32.32 -36.48 -14.99
C ASN A 419 30.79 -36.58 -15.12
N ALA A 420 30.06 -36.60 -14.00
CA ALA A 420 28.61 -36.58 -13.98
C ALA A 420 28.04 -35.21 -14.37
N ALA A 421 28.72 -34.11 -14.02
CA ALA A 421 28.29 -32.75 -14.36
C ALA A 421 28.15 -32.55 -15.86
N TYR A 422 29.10 -33.04 -16.66
CA TYR A 422 29.06 -32.91 -18.13
C TYR A 422 27.95 -33.71 -18.83
N ARG A 423 27.18 -34.51 -18.08
CA ARG A 423 25.99 -35.21 -18.58
C ARG A 423 24.69 -34.45 -18.30
N LEU A 424 24.76 -33.34 -17.57
CA LEU A 424 23.62 -32.49 -17.28
C LEU A 424 23.19 -31.72 -18.54
N ASN A 425 21.93 -31.28 -18.56
CA ASN A 425 21.45 -30.34 -19.56
C ASN A 425 22.22 -29.02 -19.51
N VAL A 426 22.17 -28.26 -20.61
CA VAL A 426 22.90 -27.00 -20.79
C VAL A 426 22.71 -26.03 -19.62
N ARG A 427 21.47 -25.82 -19.15
CA ARG A 427 21.17 -24.87 -18.07
C ARG A 427 21.79 -25.27 -16.72
N PRO A 428 21.55 -26.48 -16.17
CA PRO A 428 22.22 -26.92 -14.96
C PRO A 428 23.75 -26.94 -15.09
N LEU A 429 24.27 -27.39 -16.24
CA LEU A 429 25.71 -27.41 -16.49
C LEU A 429 26.29 -25.99 -16.48
N LEU A 430 25.62 -25.04 -17.12
CA LEU A 430 26.02 -23.63 -17.16
C LEU A 430 26.02 -23.02 -15.76
N ARG A 431 24.98 -23.29 -14.96
CA ARG A 431 24.90 -22.83 -13.57
C ARG A 431 26.08 -23.36 -12.76
N LEU A 432 26.36 -24.66 -12.85
CA LEU A 432 27.46 -25.29 -12.12
C LEU A 432 28.84 -24.80 -12.60
N ALA A 433 29.01 -24.62 -13.91
CA ALA A 433 30.25 -24.09 -14.48
C ALA A 433 30.50 -22.65 -14.02
N CYS A 434 29.48 -21.79 -14.08
CA CYS A 434 29.62 -20.39 -13.66
C CYS A 434 29.81 -20.28 -12.14
N SER A 435 29.04 -21.00 -11.33
CA SER A 435 29.20 -20.96 -9.86
C SER A 435 30.57 -21.44 -9.42
N ALA A 436 31.16 -22.44 -10.10
CA ALA A 436 32.52 -22.91 -9.83
C ALA A 436 33.61 -21.91 -10.24
N VAL A 437 33.41 -21.15 -11.32
CA VAL A 437 34.36 -20.11 -11.79
C VAL A 437 34.30 -18.86 -10.93
N PHE A 438 33.10 -18.33 -10.68
CA PHE A 438 32.92 -17.05 -9.98
C PHE A 438 32.89 -17.21 -8.44
N GLY A 439 32.54 -18.39 -7.93
CA GLY A 439 32.49 -18.67 -6.50
C GLY A 439 31.30 -17.99 -5.81
N THR A 440 31.50 -17.65 -4.54
CA THR A 440 30.50 -16.97 -3.69
C THR A 440 30.35 -15.49 -4.07
N ALA A 441 29.21 -14.90 -3.69
CA ALA A 441 28.83 -13.52 -4.00
C ALA A 441 29.62 -12.46 -3.18
N THR A 442 30.92 -12.64 -2.99
CA THR A 442 31.80 -11.74 -2.22
C THR A 442 31.79 -10.30 -2.74
N GLY A 443 31.68 -10.11 -4.07
CA GLY A 443 31.57 -8.78 -4.67
C GLY A 443 30.30 -8.04 -4.26
N PHE A 444 29.19 -8.77 -4.06
CA PHE A 444 27.97 -8.18 -3.52
C PHE A 444 28.17 -7.75 -2.06
N THR A 445 28.80 -8.59 -1.22
CA THR A 445 29.12 -8.24 0.17
C THR A 445 30.03 -7.02 0.25
N ASP A 446 31.09 -6.95 -0.56
CA ASP A 446 32.00 -5.79 -0.62
C ASP A 446 31.22 -4.51 -0.93
N MET A 447 30.33 -4.57 -1.92
CA MET A 447 29.48 -3.44 -2.31
C MET A 447 28.61 -2.96 -1.13
N LEU A 448 27.96 -3.87 -0.40
CA LEU A 448 27.16 -3.50 0.78
C LEU A 448 28.02 -2.90 1.88
N VAL A 449 29.19 -3.49 2.17
CA VAL A 449 30.05 -3.04 3.28
C VAL A 449 30.62 -1.65 3.02
N HIS A 450 30.97 -1.33 1.78
CA HIS A 450 31.58 -0.06 1.39
C HIS A 450 30.59 1.08 1.16
N HIS A 451 29.42 0.79 0.57
CA HIS A 451 28.46 1.83 0.14
C HIS A 451 27.23 1.96 1.03
N ILE A 452 26.90 0.93 1.82
CA ILE A 452 25.79 0.98 2.77
C ILE A 452 26.35 1.16 4.19
N PRO A 453 25.87 2.16 4.94
CA PRO A 453 26.30 2.37 6.31
C PRO A 453 25.93 1.16 7.19
N SER A 454 26.72 0.93 8.24
CA SER A 454 26.35 -0.02 9.28
C SER A 454 25.10 0.46 10.02
N ALA A 455 24.41 -0.45 10.71
CA ALA A 455 23.24 -0.09 11.50
C ALA A 455 23.53 1.05 12.50
N LYS A 456 24.74 1.07 13.08
CA LYS A 456 25.22 2.15 13.95
C LYS A 456 25.47 3.47 13.20
N ALA A 457 26.13 3.44 12.05
CA ALA A 457 26.44 4.66 11.29
C ALA A 457 25.19 5.28 10.63
N ALA A 458 24.21 4.45 10.29
CA ALA A 458 22.96 4.87 9.66
C ALA A 458 21.96 5.51 10.65
N ALA A 459 22.04 5.12 11.92
CA ALA A 459 21.07 5.50 12.95
C ALA A 459 20.84 7.00 13.06
N ALA A 460 21.91 7.82 13.08
CA ALA A 460 21.81 9.28 13.17
C ALA A 460 20.91 9.88 12.07
N ARG A 461 21.18 9.54 10.81
CA ARG A 461 20.39 10.03 9.66
C ARG A 461 18.97 9.49 9.68
N LYS A 462 18.81 8.23 10.09
CA LYS A 462 17.53 7.55 10.06
C LYS A 462 16.59 8.11 11.13
N VAL A 463 17.04 8.15 12.38
CA VAL A 463 16.29 8.68 13.53
C VAL A 463 15.86 10.12 13.28
N GLU A 464 16.73 10.96 12.71
CA GLU A 464 16.37 12.33 12.31
C GLU A 464 15.16 12.39 11.36
N HIS A 465 15.06 11.42 10.44
CA HIS A 465 14.00 11.39 9.43
C HIS A 465 12.69 10.78 9.97
N ILE A 466 12.80 9.70 10.75
CA ILE A 466 11.65 8.88 11.12
C ILE A 466 11.08 9.19 12.52
N TYR A 467 11.83 9.80 13.43
CA TYR A 467 11.34 10.06 14.78
C TYR A 467 10.63 11.42 14.85
N THR A 468 9.51 11.50 15.58
CA THR A 468 8.73 12.75 15.69
C THR A 468 9.17 13.65 16.85
N GLY A 469 9.84 13.08 17.87
CA GLY A 469 10.23 13.81 19.07
C GLY A 469 11.44 14.76 18.89
N PRO A 470 11.74 15.57 19.92
CA PRO A 470 12.78 16.58 19.86
C PRO A 470 14.20 15.96 19.83
N LYS A 471 15.12 16.61 19.11
CA LYS A 471 16.51 16.14 18.95
C LYS A 471 17.36 16.22 20.22
N ASP A 472 16.95 17.05 21.17
CA ASP A 472 17.71 17.29 22.40
C ASP A 472 17.48 16.22 23.47
N SER A 473 16.43 15.39 23.32
CA SER A 473 16.02 14.37 24.29
C SER A 473 17.08 13.28 24.50
N ALA A 474 17.07 12.66 25.68
CA ALA A 474 17.94 11.54 25.98
C ALA A 474 17.63 10.34 25.07
N ILE A 475 16.34 10.12 24.76
CA ILE A 475 15.88 9.05 23.85
C ILE A 475 16.47 9.23 22.45
N TYR A 476 16.44 10.45 21.90
CA TYR A 476 16.99 10.73 20.58
C TYR A 476 18.49 10.42 20.51
N LYS A 477 19.26 10.88 21.49
CA LYS A 477 20.72 10.64 21.57
C LYS A 477 21.06 9.17 21.77
N ALA A 478 20.24 8.43 22.53
CA ALA A 478 20.43 6.99 22.72
C ALA A 478 20.19 6.21 21.41
N MET A 479 19.14 6.56 20.66
CA MET A 479 18.87 5.98 19.34
C MET A 479 19.94 6.33 18.31
N GLU A 480 20.42 7.58 18.29
CA GLU A 480 21.49 8.02 17.40
C GLU A 480 22.78 7.22 17.61
N ASN A 481 23.12 6.90 18.85
CA ASN A 481 24.32 6.14 19.19
C ASN A 481 24.16 4.62 19.09
N CYS A 482 22.94 4.12 18.85
CA CYS A 482 22.55 2.71 19.01
C CYS A 482 23.01 2.14 20.36
N ASP A 483 22.69 2.83 21.45
CA ASP A 483 23.09 2.42 22.80
C ASP A 483 22.26 1.21 23.26
N SER A 484 22.93 0.12 23.62
CA SER A 484 22.28 -1.08 24.17
C SER A 484 21.79 -0.90 25.60
N ALA A 485 22.40 0.02 26.36
CA ALA A 485 22.01 0.33 27.74
C ALA A 485 21.00 1.49 27.84
N GLY A 486 20.66 2.11 26.71
CA GLY A 486 19.69 3.20 26.64
C GLY A 486 18.24 2.74 26.76
N PRO A 487 17.27 3.69 26.70
CA PRO A 487 15.85 3.35 26.64
C PRO A 487 15.52 2.50 25.42
N LEU A 488 14.66 1.49 25.60
CA LEU A 488 14.17 0.65 24.52
C LEU A 488 13.32 1.49 23.58
N MET A 489 13.68 1.46 22.30
CA MET A 489 12.89 2.03 21.21
C MET A 489 12.89 1.07 20.03
N VAL A 490 11.73 0.50 19.73
CA VAL A 490 11.54 -0.40 18.58
C VAL A 490 10.54 0.22 17.60
N ASN A 491 10.88 0.23 16.32
CA ASN A 491 9.98 0.62 15.25
C ASN A 491 9.39 -0.63 14.59
N VAL A 492 8.09 -0.87 14.77
CA VAL A 492 7.33 -1.95 14.13
C VAL A 492 6.68 -1.41 12.86
N THR A 493 6.94 -2.05 11.72
CA THR A 493 6.41 -1.62 10.42
C THR A 493 5.57 -2.69 9.73
N LYS A 494 5.64 -3.94 10.18
CA LYS A 494 4.95 -5.06 9.54
C LYS A 494 4.48 -6.10 10.54
N LEU A 495 3.36 -6.73 10.24
CA LEU A 495 2.78 -7.82 11.02
C LEU A 495 2.74 -9.08 10.14
N TYR A 496 3.31 -10.18 10.61
CA TYR A 496 3.24 -11.47 9.92
C TYR A 496 2.23 -12.39 10.61
N PRO A 497 1.27 -12.98 9.88
CA PRO A 497 0.36 -13.95 10.48
C PRO A 497 1.14 -15.16 10.96
N LYS A 498 0.72 -15.75 12.09
CA LYS A 498 1.19 -17.07 12.47
C LYS A 498 0.65 -18.15 11.52
N PRO A 499 1.26 -19.35 11.48
CA PRO A 499 0.82 -20.44 10.60
C PRO A 499 -0.65 -20.89 10.79
N ASP A 500 -1.28 -20.53 11.90
CA ASP A 500 -2.69 -20.76 12.20
C ASP A 500 -3.61 -19.55 11.91
N CYS A 501 -3.06 -18.43 11.41
CA CYS A 501 -3.77 -17.17 11.12
C CYS A 501 -4.56 -16.56 12.27
N SER A 502 -4.35 -17.03 13.50
CA SER A 502 -5.09 -16.59 14.69
C SER A 502 -4.60 -15.22 15.18
N VAL A 503 -3.28 -15.09 15.27
CA VAL A 503 -2.56 -13.95 15.85
C VAL A 503 -1.43 -13.54 14.91
N PHE A 504 -0.99 -12.28 15.03
CA PHE A 504 0.15 -11.78 14.27
C PHE A 504 1.39 -11.66 15.14
N ASP A 505 2.55 -11.83 14.52
CA ASP A 505 3.84 -11.49 15.11
C ASP A 505 4.31 -10.14 14.55
N ALA A 506 4.70 -9.22 15.42
CA ALA A 506 5.14 -7.89 15.06
C ALA A 506 6.61 -7.89 14.60
N PHE A 507 6.88 -7.38 13.41
CA PHE A 507 8.22 -7.29 12.86
C PHE A 507 8.73 -5.84 12.84
N GLY A 508 9.90 -5.65 13.43
CA GLY A 508 10.47 -4.31 13.59
C GLY A 508 11.97 -4.30 13.80
N ARG A 509 12.50 -3.09 13.95
CA ARG A 509 13.92 -2.83 14.24
C ARG A 509 14.08 -2.17 15.60
N VAL A 510 15.04 -2.67 16.37
CA VAL A 510 15.48 -2.05 17.63
C VAL A 510 16.45 -0.91 17.30
N TYR A 511 16.19 0.32 17.78
CA TYR A 511 17.07 1.49 17.59
C TYR A 511 17.91 1.82 18.82
N SER A 512 17.37 1.56 20.01
CA SER A 512 18.03 1.78 21.30
C SER A 512 17.49 0.75 22.30
N GLY A 513 18.30 0.44 23.33
CA GLY A 513 18.00 -0.56 24.35
C GLY A 513 18.05 -2.00 23.83
N GLU A 514 17.87 -2.96 24.73
CA GLU A 514 17.67 -4.37 24.39
C GLU A 514 16.23 -4.78 24.73
N ILE A 515 15.55 -5.44 23.79
CA ILE A 515 14.25 -6.08 24.05
C ILE A 515 14.50 -7.52 24.51
N MET A 516 13.82 -7.94 25.58
CA MET A 516 13.97 -9.26 26.18
C MET A 516 12.63 -10.02 26.21
N THR A 517 12.71 -11.34 26.14
CA THR A 517 11.56 -12.22 26.34
C THR A 517 11.05 -12.11 27.79
N GLY A 518 9.74 -11.95 27.98
CA GLY A 518 9.07 -11.72 29.26
C GLY A 518 9.06 -10.25 29.71
N GLN A 519 9.59 -9.33 28.91
CA GLN A 519 9.59 -7.91 29.22
C GLN A 519 8.22 -7.28 28.95
N THR A 520 7.73 -6.46 29.88
CA THR A 520 6.56 -5.60 29.66
C THR A 520 6.97 -4.30 28.97
N VAL A 521 6.26 -3.95 27.90
CA VAL A 521 6.54 -2.79 27.05
C VAL A 521 5.26 -1.98 26.82
N ARG A 522 5.42 -0.67 26.60
CA ARG A 522 4.35 0.18 26.07
C ARG A 522 4.35 0.06 24.55
N VAL A 523 3.18 -0.16 23.97
CA VAL A 523 2.89 -0.18 22.54
C VAL A 523 2.16 1.11 22.23
N LEU A 524 2.81 1.99 21.47
CA LEU A 524 2.26 3.28 21.02
C LEU A 524 1.79 3.12 19.57
N GLY A 525 0.50 3.36 19.32
CA GLY A 525 -0.07 3.37 17.98
C GLY A 525 0.23 4.65 17.20
N GLU A 526 -0.40 4.82 16.03
CA GLU A 526 -0.16 5.97 15.15
C GLU A 526 -0.86 7.25 15.63
N GLY A 527 -1.93 7.12 16.43
CA GLY A 527 -2.68 8.23 17.02
C GLY A 527 -2.07 8.78 18.31
N TYR A 528 -1.10 8.07 18.91
CA TYR A 528 -0.51 8.47 20.18
C TYR A 528 0.22 9.81 20.10
N SER A 529 0.00 10.64 21.12
CA SER A 529 0.82 11.81 21.39
C SER A 529 1.02 11.98 22.90
N PRO A 530 2.02 12.75 23.36
CA PRO A 530 2.19 13.00 24.80
C PRO A 530 0.97 13.66 25.46
N ASP A 531 0.16 14.38 24.69
CA ASP A 531 -1.08 15.02 25.15
C ASP A 531 -2.30 14.07 25.11
N ASP A 532 -2.21 12.97 24.36
CA ASP A 532 -3.28 12.00 24.11
C ASP A 532 -2.75 10.56 24.16
N GLU A 533 -2.93 9.93 25.33
CA GLU A 533 -2.45 8.58 25.61
C GLU A 533 -3.48 7.48 25.28
N GLU A 534 -4.61 7.80 24.61
CA GLU A 534 -5.66 6.80 24.33
C GLU A 534 -5.14 5.64 23.46
N ASP A 535 -4.25 5.93 22.50
CA ASP A 535 -3.63 4.95 21.59
C ASP A 535 -2.33 4.35 22.18
N MET A 536 -2.29 4.16 23.50
CA MET A 536 -1.22 3.49 24.23
C MET A 536 -1.74 2.25 24.97
N THR A 537 -1.01 1.14 24.84
CA THR A 537 -1.34 -0.09 25.58
C THR A 537 -0.09 -0.73 26.16
N VAL A 538 -0.22 -1.39 27.31
CA VAL A 538 0.87 -2.16 27.91
C VAL A 538 0.72 -3.64 27.53
N LYS A 539 1.79 -4.24 27.00
CA LYS A 539 1.82 -5.64 26.57
C LYS A 539 3.10 -6.33 27.01
N GLU A 540 3.04 -7.64 27.17
CA GLU A 540 4.20 -8.47 27.49
C GLU A 540 4.74 -9.14 26.23
N VAL A 541 6.06 -9.10 26.05
CA VAL A 541 6.77 -9.77 24.97
C VAL A 541 6.89 -11.25 25.32
N THR A 542 6.12 -12.12 24.68
CA THR A 542 6.09 -13.55 25.05
C THR A 542 7.26 -14.33 24.47
N LYS A 543 7.65 -14.04 23.22
CA LYS A 543 8.80 -14.65 22.53
C LYS A 543 9.40 -13.69 21.50
N LEU A 544 10.67 -13.91 21.20
CA LEU A 544 11.43 -13.19 20.19
C LEU A 544 12.07 -14.16 19.20
N TRP A 545 12.07 -13.79 17.92
CA TRP A 545 12.64 -14.60 16.85
C TRP A 545 13.44 -13.75 15.86
N VAL A 546 14.51 -14.34 15.30
CA VAL A 546 15.07 -13.88 14.02
C VAL A 546 14.32 -14.62 12.91
N TYR A 547 13.65 -13.86 12.05
CA TYR A 547 12.82 -14.42 10.99
C TYR A 547 13.66 -14.75 9.75
N GLN A 548 13.60 -16.01 9.29
CA GLN A 548 14.40 -16.54 8.18
C GLN A 548 13.50 -17.13 7.08
N ALA A 549 12.49 -16.35 6.66
CA ALA A 549 11.46 -16.75 5.69
C ALA A 549 10.70 -18.05 6.06
N ARG A 550 11.29 -19.22 5.81
CA ARG A 550 10.67 -20.53 6.01
C ARG A 550 10.89 -21.13 7.40
N TYR A 551 11.79 -20.55 8.19
CA TYR A 551 12.04 -20.98 9.57
C TYR A 551 12.29 -19.77 10.49
N ARG A 552 12.25 -20.02 11.80
CA ARG A 552 12.38 -18.98 12.83
C ARG A 552 13.44 -19.40 13.83
N ILE A 553 14.38 -18.51 14.16
CA ILE A 553 15.44 -18.78 15.15
C ILE A 553 15.02 -18.14 16.47
N PRO A 554 14.79 -18.92 17.55
CA PRO A 554 14.39 -18.35 18.83
C PRO A 554 15.55 -17.60 19.47
N ILE A 555 15.27 -16.42 20.01
CA ILE A 555 16.24 -15.60 20.75
C ILE A 555 15.65 -15.15 22.09
N SER A 556 16.51 -14.92 23.07
CA SER A 556 16.11 -14.40 24.38
C SER A 556 16.14 -12.87 24.46
N LYS A 557 16.98 -12.24 23.63
CA LYS A 557 17.12 -10.79 23.56
C LYS A 557 17.53 -10.32 22.17
N ALA A 558 17.12 -9.12 21.79
CA ALA A 558 17.55 -8.46 20.55
C ALA A 558 18.17 -7.08 20.85
N PRO A 559 19.41 -6.82 20.38
CA PRO A 559 20.14 -5.57 20.60
C PRO A 559 19.80 -4.50 19.55
N PRO A 560 20.25 -3.24 19.73
CA PRO A 560 20.08 -2.18 18.75
C PRO A 560 20.67 -2.54 17.38
N GLY A 561 19.95 -2.20 16.32
CA GLY A 561 20.31 -2.48 14.93
C GLY A 561 19.78 -3.81 14.39
N ALA A 562 19.27 -4.69 15.25
CA ALA A 562 18.70 -5.98 14.85
C ALA A 562 17.26 -5.84 14.32
N TRP A 563 16.92 -6.69 13.35
CA TRP A 563 15.54 -6.95 12.96
C TRP A 563 15.01 -8.13 13.77
N VAL A 564 13.82 -7.97 14.34
CA VAL A 564 13.26 -8.94 15.27
C VAL A 564 11.77 -9.12 15.01
N LEU A 565 11.32 -10.37 15.15
CA LEU A 565 9.93 -10.77 15.17
C LEU A 565 9.50 -10.97 16.63
N ILE A 566 8.44 -10.26 17.03
CA ILE A 566 8.02 -10.05 18.42
C ILE A 566 6.61 -10.63 18.59
N GLU A 567 6.47 -11.56 19.51
CA GLU A 567 5.20 -12.22 19.83
C GLU A 567 4.54 -11.57 21.05
N GLY A 568 3.20 -11.40 21.03
CA GLY A 568 2.40 -10.95 22.19
C GLY A 568 1.98 -9.48 22.19
N VAL A 569 2.41 -8.68 21.21
CA VAL A 569 2.17 -7.23 21.16
C VAL A 569 1.19 -6.80 20.05
N ASP A 570 0.60 -7.72 19.31
CA ASP A 570 -0.15 -7.42 18.07
C ASP A 570 -1.57 -6.87 18.28
N ALA A 571 -2.20 -7.15 19.44
CA ALA A 571 -3.60 -6.83 19.67
C ALA A 571 -3.94 -5.35 19.42
N SER A 572 -3.05 -4.43 19.83
CA SER A 572 -3.19 -2.97 19.67
C SER A 572 -2.57 -2.41 18.40
N ILE A 573 -1.76 -3.19 17.68
CA ILE A 573 -1.06 -2.70 16.49
C ILE A 573 -1.98 -2.90 15.28
N MET A 574 -2.32 -1.79 14.63
CA MET A 574 -3.06 -1.80 13.37
C MET A 574 -2.12 -1.86 12.16
N LYS A 575 -1.19 -0.92 12.02
CA LYS A 575 -0.26 -0.87 10.86
C LYS A 575 1.18 -0.74 11.32
N THR A 576 1.52 0.41 11.88
CA THR A 576 2.81 0.65 12.53
C THR A 576 2.63 0.88 14.02
N ALA A 577 3.72 0.67 14.77
CA ALA A 577 3.74 0.96 16.20
C ALA A 577 5.16 1.26 16.69
N THR A 578 5.25 1.99 17.79
CA THR A 578 6.49 2.23 18.52
C THR A 578 6.45 1.48 19.85
N LEU A 579 7.46 0.65 20.13
CA LEU A 579 7.57 -0.05 21.41
C LEU A 579 8.63 0.64 22.29
N CYS A 580 8.29 0.88 23.56
CA CYS A 580 9.20 1.49 24.53
C CYS A 580 9.06 0.91 25.95
N ASN A 581 9.95 1.32 26.85
CA ASN A 581 9.92 0.94 28.27
C ASN A 581 8.60 1.34 28.96
N LEU A 582 8.26 0.62 30.05
CA LEU A 582 7.10 0.93 30.87
C LEU A 582 7.22 2.27 31.62
N GLU A 583 8.40 2.66 32.04
CA GLU A 583 8.64 3.91 32.77
C GLU A 583 9.84 4.62 32.15
N PHE A 584 9.66 5.91 31.85
CA PHE A 584 10.71 6.80 31.40
C PHE A 584 10.40 8.22 31.88
N ASP A 585 11.44 8.94 32.31
CA ASP A 585 11.28 10.27 32.94
C ASP A 585 10.97 11.40 31.94
N GLU A 586 11.10 11.14 30.63
CA GLU A 586 10.82 12.09 29.55
C GLU A 586 9.63 11.66 28.69
N ASP A 587 8.96 12.62 28.08
CA ASP A 587 7.87 12.38 27.13
C ASP A 587 8.37 11.55 25.93
N VAL A 588 7.67 10.46 25.66
CA VAL A 588 7.98 9.57 24.53
C VAL A 588 7.15 10.01 23.32
N TYR A 589 7.75 9.92 22.14
CA TYR A 589 7.10 10.20 20.87
C TYR A 589 7.15 8.98 19.96
N ILE A 590 6.31 8.95 18.93
CA ILE A 590 6.25 7.85 17.96
C ILE A 590 7.24 8.02 16.81
N PHE A 591 7.56 6.91 16.15
CA PHE A 591 8.04 6.96 14.78
C PHE A 591 6.91 7.41 13.83
N ARG A 592 7.27 8.20 12.82
CA ARG A 592 6.33 8.65 11.79
C ARG A 592 5.69 7.45 11.09
N PRO A 593 4.38 7.53 10.77
CA PRO A 593 3.73 6.54 9.92
C PRO A 593 4.43 6.34 8.57
N LEU A 594 4.10 5.26 7.87
CA LEU A 594 4.64 5.00 6.53
C LEU A 594 4.08 6.02 5.53
N GLN A 595 4.96 6.72 4.82
CA GLN A 595 4.56 7.60 3.72
C GLN A 595 4.63 6.79 2.43
N PHE A 596 3.48 6.38 1.92
CA PHE A 596 3.41 5.55 0.73
C PHE A 596 3.60 6.36 -0.55
N ASN A 597 4.18 5.72 -1.57
CA ASN A 597 4.37 6.35 -2.88
C ASN A 597 3.11 6.31 -3.76
N THR A 598 2.05 5.62 -3.34
CA THR A 598 0.79 5.42 -4.07
C THR A 598 -0.39 5.58 -3.12
N LEU A 599 -1.58 5.81 -3.68
CA LEU A 599 -2.83 5.90 -2.92
C LEU A 599 -3.72 4.66 -3.18
N PRO A 600 -4.50 4.21 -2.18
CA PRO A 600 -5.52 3.19 -2.39
C PRO A 600 -6.77 3.84 -3.01
N VAL A 601 -6.91 3.71 -4.33
CA VAL A 601 -7.96 4.39 -5.11
C VAL A 601 -9.10 3.49 -5.54
N VAL A 602 -8.90 2.16 -5.58
CA VAL A 602 -9.95 1.21 -5.93
C VAL A 602 -10.72 0.84 -4.66
N LYS A 603 -12.03 0.93 -4.70
CA LYS A 603 -12.96 0.69 -3.60
C LYS A 603 -13.92 -0.44 -3.96
N THR A 604 -14.04 -1.43 -3.09
CA THR A 604 -14.95 -2.56 -3.26
C THR A 604 -15.78 -2.73 -1.99
N ALA A 605 -17.11 -2.92 -2.12
CA ALA A 605 -17.95 -3.28 -0.98
C ALA A 605 -18.01 -4.79 -0.83
N THR A 606 -18.05 -5.22 0.43
CA THR A 606 -18.06 -6.62 0.82
C THR A 606 -19.10 -6.85 1.90
N GLU A 607 -19.91 -7.88 1.72
CA GLU A 607 -20.89 -8.32 2.70
C GLU A 607 -20.82 -9.84 2.85
N PRO A 608 -21.08 -10.40 4.04
CA PRO A 608 -21.16 -11.84 4.18
C PRO A 608 -22.40 -12.35 3.42
N LEU A 609 -22.31 -13.54 2.83
CA LEU A 609 -23.47 -14.20 2.22
C LEU A 609 -24.57 -14.41 3.26
N ASN A 610 -24.17 -14.83 4.46
CA ASN A 610 -25.00 -15.01 5.65
C ASN A 610 -24.79 -13.87 6.64
N PRO A 611 -25.79 -13.01 6.90
CA PRO A 611 -25.64 -11.86 7.81
C PRO A 611 -25.23 -12.24 9.25
N SER A 612 -25.57 -13.45 9.72
CA SER A 612 -25.16 -13.97 11.04
C SER A 612 -23.64 -14.10 11.19
N GLU A 613 -22.90 -14.18 10.09
CA GLU A 613 -21.43 -14.31 10.07
C GLU A 613 -20.69 -12.97 9.99
N LEU A 614 -21.42 -11.85 10.04
CA LEU A 614 -20.85 -10.50 10.01
C LEU A 614 -19.72 -10.29 11.03
N PRO A 615 -19.82 -10.75 12.30
CA PRO A 615 -18.73 -10.57 13.27
C PRO A 615 -17.42 -11.24 12.83
N LYS A 616 -17.50 -12.43 12.22
CA LYS A 616 -16.32 -13.14 11.69
C LYS A 616 -15.70 -12.39 10.52
N MET A 617 -16.53 -11.85 9.63
CA MET A 617 -16.05 -11.03 8.51
C MET A 617 -15.36 -9.77 9.01
N VAL A 618 -15.93 -9.05 9.99
CA VAL A 618 -15.34 -7.85 10.58
C VAL A 618 -14.01 -8.16 11.26
N GLU A 619 -13.90 -9.27 11.98
CA GLU A 619 -12.61 -9.73 12.52
C GLU A 619 -11.60 -9.99 11.39
N GLY A 620 -12.02 -10.67 10.33
CA GLY A 620 -11.20 -10.90 9.13
C GLY A 620 -10.73 -9.59 8.48
N LEU A 621 -11.59 -8.59 8.34
CA LEU A 621 -11.25 -7.26 7.82
C LEU A 621 -10.21 -6.54 8.69
N ARG A 622 -10.30 -6.67 10.02
CA ARG A 622 -9.26 -6.15 10.93
C ARG A 622 -7.92 -6.84 10.70
N LYS A 623 -7.91 -8.17 10.50
CA LYS A 623 -6.68 -8.93 10.17
C LYS A 623 -6.10 -8.54 8.81
N ILE A 624 -6.95 -8.25 7.81
CA ILE A 624 -6.52 -7.68 6.52
C ILE A 624 -5.83 -6.34 6.71
N SER A 625 -6.43 -5.42 7.48
CA SER A 625 -5.82 -4.11 7.76
C SER A 625 -4.47 -4.21 8.47
N LYS A 626 -4.22 -5.30 9.20
CA LYS A 626 -2.92 -5.61 9.84
C LYS A 626 -1.90 -6.16 8.85
N SER A 627 -2.34 -7.05 7.96
CA SER A 627 -1.49 -7.74 6.99
C SER A 627 -1.07 -6.85 5.81
N TYR A 628 -1.93 -5.92 5.39
CA TYR A 628 -1.76 -5.09 4.20
C TYR A 628 -1.64 -3.60 4.59
N PRO A 629 -0.43 -2.99 4.56
CA PRO A 629 -0.21 -1.63 5.07
C PRO A 629 -1.07 -0.56 4.39
N LEU A 630 -1.33 -0.67 3.07
CA LEU A 630 -2.15 0.31 2.35
C LEU A 630 -3.65 0.00 2.33
N ALA A 631 -4.06 -1.19 2.76
CA ALA A 631 -5.47 -1.53 2.82
C ALA A 631 -6.17 -0.60 3.82
N ILE A 632 -7.35 -0.12 3.44
CA ILE A 632 -8.21 0.68 4.31
C ILE A 632 -9.57 0.02 4.31
N THR A 633 -10.02 -0.42 5.48
CA THR A 633 -11.37 -0.96 5.68
C THR A 633 -12.21 0.09 6.38
N LYS A 634 -13.34 0.47 5.78
CA LYS A 634 -14.28 1.46 6.34
C LYS A 634 -15.68 0.85 6.39
N VAL A 635 -16.49 1.38 7.30
CA VAL A 635 -17.93 1.17 7.33
C VAL A 635 -18.55 2.47 6.84
N GLU A 636 -19.34 2.40 5.78
CA GLU A 636 -20.09 3.55 5.26
C GLU A 636 -21.36 3.76 6.10
N GLU A 637 -22.00 4.92 5.98
CA GLU A 637 -23.25 5.22 6.70
C GLU A 637 -24.40 4.26 6.33
N SER A 638 -24.37 3.68 5.14
CA SER A 638 -25.32 2.63 4.70
C SER A 638 -25.16 1.30 5.45
N GLY A 639 -24.07 1.13 6.21
CA GLY A 639 -23.69 -0.15 6.82
C GLY A 639 -22.83 -1.04 5.92
N GLU A 640 -22.59 -0.66 4.66
CA GLU A 640 -21.69 -1.39 3.76
C GLU A 640 -20.24 -1.35 4.28
N HIS A 641 -19.59 -2.52 4.31
CA HIS A 641 -18.15 -2.59 4.57
C HIS A 641 -17.39 -2.40 3.26
N THR A 642 -16.53 -1.37 3.20
CA THR A 642 -15.74 -1.05 2.01
C THR A 642 -14.26 -1.28 2.25
N ILE A 643 -13.59 -1.84 1.24
CA ILE A 643 -12.15 -2.09 1.22
C ILE A 643 -11.55 -1.21 0.12
N LEU A 644 -10.58 -0.37 0.48
CA LEU A 644 -9.78 0.38 -0.48
C LEU A 644 -8.42 -0.28 -0.69
N GLY A 645 -7.99 -0.35 -1.95
CA GLY A 645 -6.73 -0.95 -2.38
C GLY A 645 -6.09 -0.23 -3.57
N THR A 646 -4.87 -0.63 -3.91
CA THR A 646 -4.09 0.01 -4.99
C THR A 646 -4.59 -0.30 -6.39
N GLY A 647 -5.12 -1.51 -6.61
CA GLY A 647 -5.52 -2.03 -7.92
C GLY A 647 -6.08 -3.46 -7.83
N GLU A 648 -6.44 -4.04 -8.98
CA GLU A 648 -7.14 -5.33 -9.05
C GLU A 648 -6.39 -6.47 -8.36
N LEU A 649 -5.12 -6.69 -8.71
CA LEU A 649 -4.32 -7.77 -8.13
C LEU A 649 -4.19 -7.66 -6.59
N TYR A 650 -4.20 -6.44 -6.06
CA TYR A 650 -4.12 -6.21 -4.61
C TYR A 650 -5.41 -6.62 -3.92
N LEU A 651 -6.54 -6.18 -4.45
CA LEU A 651 -7.85 -6.51 -3.91
C LEU A 651 -8.16 -7.99 -4.08
N ASP A 652 -7.77 -8.61 -5.19
CA ASP A 652 -7.91 -10.05 -5.40
C ASP A 652 -7.12 -10.86 -4.35
N SER A 653 -5.88 -10.46 -4.03
CA SER A 653 -5.12 -11.06 -2.93
C SER A 653 -5.77 -10.83 -1.56
N ILE A 654 -6.31 -9.64 -1.29
CA ILE A 654 -7.05 -9.34 -0.05
C ILE A 654 -8.32 -10.19 0.06
N MET A 655 -9.08 -10.32 -1.02
CA MET A 655 -10.33 -11.08 -1.03
C MET A 655 -10.07 -12.56 -0.83
N LYS A 656 -8.99 -13.09 -1.42
CA LYS A 656 -8.54 -14.46 -1.15
C LYS A 656 -8.18 -14.64 0.33
N ASP A 657 -7.39 -13.73 0.90
CA ASP A 657 -6.98 -13.81 2.31
C ASP A 657 -8.17 -13.68 3.27
N LEU A 658 -9.13 -12.82 2.94
CA LEU A 658 -10.35 -12.67 3.73
C LEU A 658 -11.14 -13.97 3.73
N ARG A 659 -11.47 -14.51 2.54
CA ARG A 659 -12.30 -15.71 2.36
C ARG A 659 -11.64 -16.99 2.88
N GLU A 660 -10.36 -17.19 2.61
CA GLU A 660 -9.67 -18.46 2.86
C GLU A 660 -8.85 -18.49 4.16
N LEU A 661 -8.27 -17.36 4.58
CA LEU A 661 -7.31 -17.35 5.69
C LEU A 661 -7.88 -16.79 7.00
N TYR A 662 -8.64 -15.69 6.94
CA TYR A 662 -8.97 -14.92 8.14
C TYR A 662 -10.40 -15.04 8.63
N SER A 663 -11.40 -15.10 7.74
CA SER A 663 -12.81 -15.24 8.15
C SER A 663 -13.37 -16.64 7.92
N GLU A 664 -12.89 -17.38 6.91
CA GLU A 664 -13.52 -18.63 6.43
C GLU A 664 -15.02 -18.44 6.11
N VAL A 665 -15.41 -17.24 5.66
CA VAL A 665 -16.78 -16.86 5.32
C VAL A 665 -16.92 -16.65 3.81
N GLU A 666 -18.06 -17.03 3.27
CA GLU A 666 -18.42 -16.67 1.90
C GLU A 666 -18.83 -15.18 1.83
N VAL A 667 -18.11 -14.42 1.02
CA VAL A 667 -18.27 -12.96 0.93
C VAL A 667 -18.80 -12.58 -0.44
N LYS A 668 -19.96 -11.91 -0.46
CA LYS A 668 -20.49 -11.18 -1.62
C LYS A 668 -19.65 -9.94 -1.85
N VAL A 669 -19.26 -9.75 -3.10
CA VAL A 669 -18.37 -8.66 -3.51
C VAL A 669 -19.09 -7.85 -4.58
N ALA A 670 -19.26 -6.57 -4.32
CA ALA A 670 -19.79 -5.64 -5.31
C ALA A 670 -18.74 -5.31 -6.37
N ASP A 671 -19.19 -4.83 -7.53
CA ASP A 671 -18.27 -4.37 -8.57
C ASP A 671 -17.31 -3.29 -8.01
N PRO A 672 -16.02 -3.37 -8.37
CA PRO A 672 -15.05 -2.39 -7.93
C PRO A 672 -15.40 -1.01 -8.50
N VAL A 673 -15.34 0.00 -7.65
CA VAL A 673 -15.48 1.41 -8.00
C VAL A 673 -14.21 2.15 -7.59
N VAL A 674 -14.21 3.48 -7.75
CA VAL A 674 -13.09 4.32 -7.35
C VAL A 674 -13.50 5.29 -6.26
N SER A 675 -12.56 5.69 -5.41
CA SER A 675 -12.73 6.90 -4.60
C SER A 675 -12.57 8.11 -5.50
N PHE A 676 -13.50 9.06 -5.41
CA PHE A 676 -13.42 10.34 -6.11
C PHE A 676 -12.79 11.39 -5.20
N CYS A 677 -12.48 12.55 -5.75
CA CYS A 677 -12.28 13.78 -4.97
C CYS A 677 -13.20 14.88 -5.49
N GLU A 678 -13.41 15.90 -4.68
CA GLU A 678 -14.24 17.05 -5.05
C GLU A 678 -13.35 18.29 -5.24
N THR A 679 -13.57 19.07 -6.30
CA THR A 679 -12.78 20.27 -6.57
C THR A 679 -13.63 21.42 -7.10
N VAL A 680 -13.03 22.59 -7.25
CA VAL A 680 -13.64 23.79 -7.83
C VAL A 680 -12.84 24.24 -9.04
N VAL A 681 -13.50 24.83 -10.03
CA VAL A 681 -12.83 25.34 -11.25
C VAL A 681 -12.75 26.86 -11.25
N GLU A 682 -13.76 27.53 -10.69
CA GLU A 682 -13.83 28.99 -10.61
C GLU A 682 -14.00 29.43 -9.16
N SER A 683 -13.74 30.72 -8.90
CA SER A 683 -14.00 31.31 -7.59
C SER A 683 -15.49 31.35 -7.28
N SER A 684 -15.86 31.22 -6.01
CA SER A 684 -17.25 31.38 -5.56
C SER A 684 -17.85 32.70 -6.05
N SER A 685 -19.01 32.63 -6.71
CA SER A 685 -19.72 33.80 -7.25
C SER A 685 -20.10 34.82 -6.17
N MET A 686 -20.30 34.35 -4.93
CA MET A 686 -20.67 35.17 -3.78
C MET A 686 -19.91 34.80 -2.51
N LYS A 687 -19.83 35.76 -1.59
CA LYS A 687 -19.30 35.57 -0.25
C LYS A 687 -20.31 34.78 0.58
N CYS A 688 -19.96 33.56 0.95
CA CYS A 688 -20.86 32.68 1.69
C CYS A 688 -20.66 32.87 3.18
N PHE A 689 -21.74 32.94 3.96
CA PHE A 689 -21.66 33.05 5.41
C PHE A 689 -22.51 32.01 6.12
N ALA A 690 -22.09 31.62 7.32
CA ALA A 690 -22.88 30.80 8.22
C ALA A 690 -22.89 31.41 9.62
N GLU A 691 -24.05 31.35 10.26
CA GLU A 691 -24.29 31.79 11.63
C GLU A 691 -24.35 30.60 12.58
N THR A 692 -23.80 30.75 13.79
CA THR A 692 -23.93 29.74 14.83
C THR A 692 -25.39 29.57 15.26
N PRO A 693 -25.82 28.40 15.77
CA PRO A 693 -27.19 28.20 16.26
C PRO A 693 -27.67 29.25 17.26
N ASN A 694 -26.77 29.80 18.07
CA ASN A 694 -27.06 30.90 19.00
C ASN A 694 -27.15 32.30 18.35
N LYS A 695 -26.94 32.42 17.04
CA LYS A 695 -26.94 33.65 16.22
C LYS A 695 -25.95 34.74 16.66
N LYS A 696 -24.93 34.38 17.45
CA LYS A 696 -23.95 35.33 17.99
C LYS A 696 -22.63 35.38 17.22
N ASN A 697 -22.33 34.36 16.41
CA ASN A 697 -21.13 34.33 15.57
C ASN A 697 -21.53 34.13 14.12
N LYS A 698 -20.84 34.83 13.21
CA LYS A 698 -20.99 34.74 11.76
C LYS A 698 -19.62 34.62 11.13
N ILE A 699 -19.41 33.59 10.32
CA ILE A 699 -18.15 33.36 9.60
C ILE A 699 -18.46 33.46 8.11
N THR A 700 -17.62 34.17 7.37
CA THR A 700 -17.78 34.37 5.91
C THR A 700 -16.55 33.84 5.18
N MET A 701 -16.75 32.92 4.24
CA MET A 701 -15.68 32.35 3.42
C MET A 701 -15.97 32.47 1.92
N ILE A 702 -14.89 32.45 1.14
CA ILE A 702 -14.90 32.21 -0.31
C ILE A 702 -14.02 31.02 -0.64
N ALA A 703 -14.37 30.30 -1.70
CA ALA A 703 -13.59 29.18 -2.21
C ALA A 703 -13.03 29.53 -3.60
N GLU A 704 -11.77 29.21 -3.83
CA GLU A 704 -11.06 29.42 -5.08
C GLU A 704 -10.26 28.17 -5.45
N PRO A 705 -10.03 27.88 -6.75
CA PRO A 705 -9.13 26.80 -7.15
C PRO A 705 -7.69 27.11 -6.75
N LEU A 706 -6.96 26.09 -6.30
CA LEU A 706 -5.50 26.20 -6.09
C LEU A 706 -4.75 26.18 -7.43
N GLU A 707 -3.58 26.81 -7.43
CA GLU A 707 -2.67 26.83 -8.56
C GLU A 707 -2.15 25.41 -8.91
N ARG A 708 -1.90 25.18 -10.20
CA ARG A 708 -1.47 23.86 -10.69
C ARG A 708 -0.16 23.41 -10.01
N GLY A 709 -0.14 22.17 -9.54
CA GLY A 709 1.01 21.56 -8.88
C GLY A 709 1.19 21.93 -7.40
N LEU A 710 0.43 22.89 -6.86
CA LEU A 710 0.53 23.25 -5.44
C LEU A 710 -0.03 22.16 -4.51
N ALA A 711 -1.15 21.54 -4.89
CA ALA A 711 -1.70 20.40 -4.16
C ALA A 711 -0.69 19.23 -4.06
N GLU A 712 -0.01 18.92 -5.18
CA GLU A 712 0.99 17.85 -5.23
C GLU A 712 2.22 18.16 -4.37
N ASP A 713 2.66 19.41 -4.35
CA ASP A 713 3.77 19.86 -3.51
C ASP A 713 3.47 19.69 -2.01
N ILE A 714 2.23 19.95 -1.58
CA ILE A 714 1.79 19.77 -0.19
C ILE A 714 1.79 18.29 0.18
N GLU A 715 1.19 17.44 -0.66
CA GLU A 715 1.11 15.98 -0.42
C GLU A 715 2.47 15.29 -0.45
N ASN A 716 3.38 15.74 -1.33
CA ASN A 716 4.75 15.24 -1.37
C ASN A 716 5.61 15.73 -0.18
N GLY A 717 5.05 16.58 0.69
CA GLY A 717 5.76 17.14 1.85
C GLY A 717 6.87 18.12 1.49
N VAL A 718 6.82 18.72 0.28
CA VAL A 718 7.74 19.78 -0.15
C VAL A 718 7.54 21.03 0.70
N VAL A 719 6.30 21.26 1.14
CA VAL A 719 5.91 22.31 2.09
C VAL A 719 5.25 21.68 3.32
N SER A 720 5.51 22.26 4.49
CA SER A 720 4.90 21.84 5.75
C SER A 720 4.44 23.06 6.53
N ILE A 721 3.27 22.94 7.16
CA ILE A 721 2.69 23.98 8.02
C ILE A 721 3.50 24.21 9.31
N ASP A 722 4.29 23.22 9.73
CA ASP A 722 5.13 23.29 10.93
C ASP A 722 6.39 24.15 10.71
N TRP A 723 6.66 24.56 9.47
CA TRP A 723 7.79 25.44 9.17
C TRP A 723 7.59 26.85 9.75
N PRO A 724 8.69 27.55 10.06
CA PRO A 724 8.60 28.97 10.42
C PRO A 724 7.88 29.76 9.32
N ARG A 725 6.91 30.60 9.71
CA ARG A 725 6.06 31.38 8.78
C ARG A 725 6.84 32.19 7.74
N LYS A 726 8.07 32.61 8.06
CA LYS A 726 8.96 33.30 7.12
C LYS A 726 9.35 32.40 5.94
N LYS A 727 9.81 31.17 6.24
CA LYS A 727 10.19 30.17 5.23
C LYS A 727 8.98 29.74 4.40
N LEU A 728 7.82 29.58 5.06
CA LEU A 728 6.56 29.30 4.38
C LEU A 728 6.21 30.42 3.39
N GLY A 729 6.26 31.68 3.84
CA GLY A 729 6.02 32.84 2.98
C GLY A 729 6.97 32.94 1.78
N GLU A 730 8.26 32.70 1.99
CA GLU A 730 9.27 32.70 0.92
C GLU A 730 9.00 31.61 -0.13
N PHE A 731 8.54 30.42 0.28
CA PHE A 731 8.20 29.33 -0.63
C PHE A 731 7.04 29.72 -1.57
N PHE A 732 5.92 30.18 -1.01
CA PHE A 732 4.74 30.58 -1.78
C PHE A 732 5.01 31.80 -2.67
N GLN A 733 5.81 32.75 -2.19
CA GLN A 733 6.22 33.91 -2.98
C GLN A 733 7.12 33.53 -4.16
N THR A 734 8.08 32.62 -3.95
CA THR A 734 9.08 32.30 -4.97
C THR A 734 8.57 31.32 -6.02
N LYS A 735 7.74 30.34 -5.63
CA LYS A 735 7.28 29.26 -6.53
C LYS A 735 5.94 29.55 -7.19
N TYR A 736 5.06 30.28 -6.51
CA TYR A 736 3.67 30.50 -6.94
C TYR A 736 3.28 31.98 -7.01
N ASP A 737 4.24 32.90 -6.88
CA ASP A 737 4.04 34.36 -6.95
C ASP A 737 2.95 34.89 -5.99
N TRP A 738 2.78 34.27 -4.82
CA TRP A 738 1.83 34.75 -3.81
C TRP A 738 2.30 36.05 -3.14
N ASP A 739 1.33 36.88 -2.77
CA ASP A 739 1.61 38.02 -1.88
C ASP A 739 2.09 37.54 -0.50
N LEU A 740 3.03 38.26 0.07
CA LEU A 740 3.67 37.94 1.33
C LEU A 740 2.66 38.00 2.50
N LEU A 741 1.67 38.90 2.43
CA LEU A 741 0.62 38.98 3.44
C LEU A 741 -0.25 37.73 3.41
N ALA A 742 -0.77 37.36 2.23
CA ALA A 742 -1.55 36.14 2.04
C ALA A 742 -0.78 34.89 2.48
N ALA A 743 0.48 34.73 2.04
CA ALA A 743 1.30 33.57 2.36
C ALA A 743 1.60 33.42 3.87
N ARG A 744 1.67 34.52 4.61
CA ARG A 744 1.86 34.49 6.08
C ARG A 744 0.58 34.25 6.87
N SER A 745 -0.56 34.42 6.23
CA SER A 745 -1.90 34.22 6.80
C SER A 745 -2.48 32.82 6.55
N ILE A 746 -1.66 31.88 6.06
CA ILE A 746 -2.05 30.47 5.98
C ILE A 746 -2.23 29.91 7.39
N TRP A 747 -3.40 29.33 7.66
CA TRP A 747 -3.73 28.77 8.96
C TRP A 747 -3.49 27.27 9.03
N ALA A 748 -3.91 26.53 8.01
CA ALA A 748 -3.81 25.08 7.98
C ALA A 748 -3.90 24.54 6.54
N PHE A 749 -3.40 23.32 6.38
CA PHE A 749 -3.75 22.45 5.27
C PHE A 749 -4.88 21.49 5.68
N GLY A 750 -5.64 20.99 4.71
CA GLY A 750 -6.76 20.07 4.97
C GLY A 750 -6.95 19.05 3.84
N PRO A 751 -7.52 17.85 4.11
CA PRO A 751 -8.17 17.43 5.36
C PRO A 751 -7.20 17.11 6.51
N ASP A 752 -5.99 16.65 6.20
CA ASP A 752 -4.96 16.37 7.21
C ASP A 752 -3.84 17.42 7.15
N LYS A 753 -2.81 17.32 8.02
CA LYS A 753 -1.69 18.29 8.07
C LYS A 753 -0.92 18.44 6.75
N GLN A 754 -1.01 17.45 5.86
CA GLN A 754 -0.44 17.45 4.51
C GLN A 754 -1.51 17.29 3.43
N GLY A 755 -2.75 17.70 3.71
CA GLY A 755 -3.85 17.59 2.75
C GLY A 755 -3.79 18.65 1.64
N PRO A 756 -4.38 18.38 0.46
CA PRO A 756 -4.24 19.18 -0.76
C PRO A 756 -5.11 20.45 -0.81
N ASN A 757 -5.47 21.03 0.34
CA ASN A 757 -6.30 22.24 0.45
C ASN A 757 -5.66 23.24 1.41
N ILE A 758 -5.96 24.53 1.22
CA ILE A 758 -5.41 25.61 2.06
C ILE A 758 -6.53 26.42 2.70
N LEU A 759 -6.43 26.64 4.01
CA LEU A 759 -7.23 27.64 4.73
C LEU A 759 -6.39 28.89 4.98
N LEU A 760 -6.91 30.05 4.57
CA LEU A 760 -6.23 31.34 4.63
C LEU A 760 -7.12 32.40 5.29
N ASP A 761 -6.52 33.26 6.10
CA ASP A 761 -7.15 34.45 6.67
C ASP A 761 -6.87 35.69 5.81
N ASP A 762 -7.88 36.14 5.08
CA ASP A 762 -7.82 37.33 4.21
C ASP A 762 -8.58 38.52 4.82
N THR A 763 -8.83 38.48 6.14
CA THR A 763 -9.57 39.55 6.82
C THR A 763 -8.65 40.73 7.14
N LEU A 764 -9.17 41.95 6.99
CA LEU A 764 -8.47 43.18 7.37
C LEU A 764 -8.62 43.45 8.87
N SER A 765 -7.54 43.88 9.53
CA SER A 765 -7.56 44.21 10.97
C SER A 765 -8.46 45.41 11.32
N SER A 766 -8.87 46.20 10.32
CA SER A 766 -9.83 47.29 10.47
C SER A 766 -11.28 46.82 10.57
N GLU A 767 -11.58 45.65 10.01
CA GLU A 767 -12.94 45.10 9.89
C GLU A 767 -13.21 44.02 10.95
N VAL A 768 -12.20 43.20 11.24
CA VAL A 768 -12.31 42.06 12.16
C VAL A 768 -11.31 42.20 13.30
N ASP A 769 -11.78 41.98 14.53
CA ASP A 769 -10.91 41.85 15.70
C ASP A 769 -10.09 40.56 15.63
N LYS A 770 -8.82 40.69 15.25
CA LYS A 770 -7.87 39.58 15.14
C LYS A 770 -7.67 38.83 16.46
N SER A 771 -7.86 39.47 17.62
CA SER A 771 -7.71 38.78 18.91
C SER A 771 -8.85 37.78 19.12
N LEU A 772 -10.09 38.19 18.81
CA LEU A 772 -11.27 37.34 18.91
C LEU A 772 -11.27 36.24 17.85
N LEU A 773 -10.83 36.55 16.63
CA LEU A 773 -10.70 35.58 15.55
C LEU A 773 -9.65 34.51 15.87
N ASN A 774 -8.48 34.90 16.38
CA ASN A 774 -7.45 33.94 16.78
C ASN A 774 -7.88 33.05 17.95
N ALA A 775 -8.77 33.51 18.82
CA ALA A 775 -9.30 32.72 19.94
C ALA A 775 -10.17 31.53 19.48
N VAL A 776 -10.76 31.60 18.28
CA VAL A 776 -11.57 30.52 17.69
C VAL A 776 -10.87 29.80 16.53
N LYS A 777 -9.60 30.13 16.27
CA LYS A 777 -8.82 29.62 15.14
C LYS A 777 -8.83 28.10 15.08
N ASP A 778 -8.50 27.43 16.19
CA ASP A 778 -8.37 25.98 16.21
C ASP A 778 -9.71 25.27 15.94
N SER A 779 -10.82 25.85 16.43
CA SER A 779 -12.17 25.35 16.11
C SER A 779 -12.53 25.52 14.64
N ILE A 780 -12.14 26.63 14.02
CA ILE A 780 -12.34 26.84 12.57
C ILE A 780 -11.49 25.85 11.78
N VAL A 781 -10.22 25.67 12.15
CA VAL A 781 -9.32 24.70 11.50
C VAL A 781 -9.88 23.28 11.59
N GLN A 782 -10.35 22.85 12.76
CA GLN A 782 -10.98 21.54 12.94
C GLN A 782 -12.24 21.37 12.08
N GLY A 783 -13.12 22.38 12.06
CA GLY A 783 -14.31 22.36 11.22
C GLY A 783 -14.00 22.35 9.71
N PHE A 784 -12.97 23.07 9.29
CA PHE A 784 -12.47 23.07 7.91
C PHE A 784 -11.87 21.72 7.53
N GLN A 785 -10.98 21.16 8.35
CA GLN A 785 -10.33 19.87 8.11
C GLN A 785 -11.34 18.73 8.06
N TRP A 786 -12.33 18.74 8.96
CA TRP A 786 -13.45 17.80 8.93
C TRP A 786 -14.28 17.97 7.65
N GLY A 787 -14.66 19.21 7.31
CA GLY A 787 -15.38 19.49 6.06
C GLY A 787 -14.62 19.05 4.82
N ALA A 788 -13.31 19.31 4.74
CA ALA A 788 -12.49 18.90 3.60
C ALA A 788 -12.31 17.38 3.49
N ARG A 789 -12.53 16.62 4.57
CA ARG A 789 -12.41 15.16 4.58
C ARG A 789 -13.63 14.47 3.96
N GLU A 790 -14.80 15.04 4.18
CA GLU A 790 -16.06 14.51 3.68
C GLU A 790 -16.47 15.23 2.39
N GLY A 791 -16.45 16.56 2.29
CA GLY A 791 -16.90 17.24 1.08
C GLY A 791 -18.44 17.21 0.90
N PRO A 792 -19.03 18.21 0.23
CA PRO A 792 -20.49 18.34 0.13
C PRO A 792 -21.18 17.56 -1.02
N LEU A 793 -20.46 17.10 -2.06
CA LEU A 793 -21.09 16.44 -3.21
C LEU A 793 -21.40 14.97 -2.94
N CYS A 794 -20.43 14.20 -2.47
CA CYS A 794 -20.49 12.75 -2.41
C CYS A 794 -19.90 12.18 -1.12
N ASP A 795 -19.67 12.99 -0.09
CA ASP A 795 -18.90 12.61 1.10
C ASP A 795 -17.51 12.01 0.73
N GLU A 796 -16.89 12.54 -0.34
CA GLU A 796 -15.51 12.25 -0.75
C GLU A 796 -14.58 13.48 -0.56
N PRO A 797 -13.28 13.28 -0.27
CA PRO A 797 -12.39 14.37 0.13
C PRO A 797 -12.28 15.49 -0.90
N ILE A 798 -12.28 16.72 -0.40
CA ILE A 798 -12.04 17.92 -1.21
C ILE A 798 -10.56 17.97 -1.60
N ARG A 799 -10.26 18.39 -2.83
CA ARG A 799 -8.91 18.52 -3.38
C ARG A 799 -8.75 19.81 -4.18
N ASN A 800 -7.58 20.42 -4.08
CA ASN A 800 -7.15 21.54 -4.91
C ASN A 800 -7.99 22.81 -4.67
N VAL A 801 -8.43 23.05 -3.43
CA VAL A 801 -9.27 24.22 -3.07
C VAL A 801 -8.61 25.11 -2.01
N LYS A 802 -8.69 26.41 -2.25
CA LYS A 802 -8.26 27.48 -1.36
C LYS A 802 -9.49 28.12 -0.72
N PHE A 803 -9.60 27.99 0.60
CA PHE A 803 -10.64 28.64 1.38
C PHE A 803 -10.08 29.92 2.01
N LYS A 804 -10.69 31.07 1.73
CA LYS A 804 -10.31 32.35 2.33
C LYS A 804 -11.41 32.84 3.25
N ILE A 805 -11.04 33.16 4.49
CA ILE A 805 -11.91 33.85 5.44
C ILE A 805 -11.87 35.34 5.11
N VAL A 806 -13.02 35.92 4.77
CA VAL A 806 -13.13 37.32 4.32
C VAL A 806 -13.73 38.22 5.39
N ASP A 807 -14.63 37.69 6.21
CA ASP A 807 -15.22 38.40 7.35
C ASP A 807 -15.55 37.41 8.48
N ALA A 808 -15.47 37.85 9.73
CA ALA A 808 -15.84 37.07 10.90
C ALA A 808 -16.34 37.96 12.03
N LYS A 809 -17.61 37.80 12.41
CA LYS A 809 -18.20 38.42 13.60
C LYS A 809 -18.21 37.39 14.71
N ILE A 810 -17.36 37.57 15.72
CA ILE A 810 -17.21 36.64 16.84
C ILE A 810 -17.67 37.30 18.13
N ALA A 811 -18.45 36.57 18.94
CA ALA A 811 -18.92 37.05 20.23
C ALA A 811 -17.75 37.28 21.20
N PRO A 812 -17.79 38.32 22.04
CA PRO A 812 -16.70 38.63 22.98
C PRO A 812 -16.61 37.62 24.13
N GLU A 813 -17.75 37.08 24.56
CA GLU A 813 -17.85 36.15 25.68
C GLU A 813 -17.49 34.72 25.24
N PRO A 814 -16.52 34.04 25.90
CA PRO A 814 -16.11 32.68 25.57
C PRO A 814 -17.26 31.65 25.53
N LEU A 815 -18.27 31.82 26.40
CA LEU A 815 -19.45 30.95 26.47
C LEU A 815 -20.19 30.86 25.13
N HIS A 816 -20.19 31.93 24.34
CA HIS A 816 -20.93 32.00 23.08
C HIS A 816 -20.15 31.53 21.87
N ARG A 817 -18.86 31.21 22.04
CA ARG A 817 -17.94 30.74 20.98
C ARG A 817 -17.30 29.39 21.31
N GLY A 818 -18.02 28.54 22.04
CA GLY A 818 -17.59 27.18 22.33
C GLY A 818 -17.36 26.35 21.06
N THR A 819 -16.49 25.34 21.16
CA THR A 819 -16.07 24.46 20.06
C THR A 819 -17.27 23.83 19.33
N GLY A 820 -18.26 23.33 20.06
CA GLY A 820 -19.48 22.72 19.50
C GLY A 820 -20.38 23.69 18.71
N GLN A 821 -20.19 25.01 18.82
CA GLN A 821 -20.91 26.01 18.02
C GLN A 821 -20.11 26.37 16.76
N ILE A 822 -18.80 26.59 16.91
CA ILE A 822 -17.94 27.07 15.83
C ILE A 822 -17.60 25.96 14.82
N ILE A 823 -17.29 24.74 15.27
CA ILE A 823 -16.84 23.65 14.39
C ILE A 823 -17.90 23.31 13.32
N PRO A 824 -19.19 23.04 13.67
CA PRO A 824 -20.20 22.75 12.66
C PRO A 824 -20.50 23.94 11.74
N THR A 825 -20.38 25.16 12.27
CA THR A 825 -20.59 26.39 11.49
C THR A 825 -19.46 26.62 10.49
N ALA A 826 -18.21 26.38 10.89
CA ALA A 826 -17.04 26.42 10.01
C ALA A 826 -17.14 25.37 8.88
N ARG A 827 -17.62 24.16 9.20
CA ARG A 827 -17.90 23.12 8.20
C ARG A 827 -18.98 23.55 7.20
N ARG A 828 -20.12 24.09 7.67
CA ARG A 828 -21.21 24.56 6.80
C ARG A 828 -20.80 25.72 5.90
N VAL A 829 -20.03 26.69 6.40
CA VAL A 829 -19.56 27.81 5.56
C VAL A 829 -18.56 27.35 4.50
N ALA A 830 -17.71 26.35 4.81
CA ALA A 830 -16.83 25.76 3.81
C ALA A 830 -17.64 25.06 2.70
N TYR A 831 -18.70 24.32 3.05
CA TYR A 831 -19.59 23.67 2.08
C TYR A 831 -20.36 24.65 1.20
N SER A 832 -20.96 25.69 1.79
CA SER A 832 -21.65 26.72 1.00
C SER A 832 -20.70 27.47 0.07
N ALA A 833 -19.51 27.85 0.54
CA ALA A 833 -18.48 28.46 -0.29
C ALA A 833 -18.04 27.55 -1.45
N PHE A 834 -17.87 26.25 -1.20
CA PHE A 834 -17.51 25.25 -2.20
C PHE A 834 -18.62 25.07 -3.25
N LEU A 835 -19.88 24.95 -2.83
CA LEU A 835 -21.01 24.75 -3.75
C LEU A 835 -21.26 25.96 -4.67
N MET A 836 -20.91 27.16 -4.23
CA MET A 836 -20.99 28.39 -5.05
C MET A 836 -19.79 28.57 -5.99
N ALA A 837 -18.76 27.74 -5.88
CA ALA A 837 -17.51 27.83 -6.64
C ALA A 837 -17.46 26.84 -7.81
N THR A 838 -18.59 26.60 -8.51
CA THR A 838 -18.66 25.68 -9.67
C THR A 838 -18.02 24.31 -9.40
N PRO A 839 -18.61 23.51 -8.50
CA PRO A 839 -17.99 22.28 -8.04
C PRO A 839 -17.89 21.22 -9.15
N ARG A 840 -16.83 20.42 -9.12
CA ARG A 840 -16.54 19.33 -10.06
C ARG A 840 -16.05 18.10 -9.30
N LEU A 841 -16.29 16.93 -9.88
CA LEU A 841 -15.67 15.69 -9.41
C LEU A 841 -14.31 15.50 -10.08
N MET A 842 -13.38 14.90 -9.34
CA MET A 842 -12.11 14.41 -9.85
C MET A 842 -12.07 12.89 -9.79
N GLU A 843 -11.73 12.26 -10.90
CA GLU A 843 -11.44 10.83 -10.98
C GLU A 843 -9.94 10.57 -10.83
N PRO A 844 -9.55 9.43 -10.19
CA PRO A 844 -8.16 9.03 -10.17
C PRO A 844 -7.76 8.48 -11.55
N VAL A 845 -6.52 8.77 -11.95
CA VAL A 845 -5.93 8.33 -13.22
C VAL A 845 -4.69 7.50 -12.94
N TYR A 846 -4.62 6.34 -13.59
CA TYR A 846 -3.42 5.52 -13.62
C TYR A 846 -2.47 5.98 -14.71
N TYR A 847 -1.19 6.05 -14.36
CA TYR A 847 -0.10 5.91 -15.31
C TYR A 847 0.07 4.41 -15.63
N VAL A 848 -0.03 4.09 -16.91
CA VAL A 848 0.08 2.73 -17.43
C VAL A 848 1.34 2.64 -18.27
N GLU A 849 2.22 1.71 -17.93
CA GLU A 849 3.40 1.37 -18.71
C GLU A 849 3.23 -0.02 -19.32
N ILE A 850 3.21 -0.07 -20.65
CA ILE A 850 2.96 -1.27 -21.43
C ILE A 850 4.22 -1.66 -22.19
N GLN A 851 4.76 -2.84 -21.90
CA GLN A 851 5.83 -3.44 -22.66
C GLN A 851 5.25 -4.36 -23.73
N THR A 852 5.68 -4.18 -24.98
CA THR A 852 5.08 -4.92 -26.10
C THR A 852 6.02 -5.02 -27.31
N PRO A 853 5.89 -6.04 -28.17
CA PRO A 853 6.49 -6.02 -29.51
C PRO A 853 5.83 -4.96 -30.42
N MET A 854 6.54 -4.55 -31.47
CA MET A 854 6.05 -3.56 -32.43
C MET A 854 4.72 -3.94 -33.09
N ASP A 855 4.51 -5.24 -33.35
CA ASP A 855 3.34 -5.75 -34.08
C ASP A 855 2.02 -5.57 -33.31
N CYS A 856 2.09 -5.42 -31.99
CA CYS A 856 0.92 -5.30 -31.12
C CYS A 856 0.49 -3.85 -30.85
N LEU A 857 1.25 -2.85 -31.32
CA LEU A 857 0.98 -1.44 -31.01
C LEU A 857 -0.43 -1.00 -31.43
N SER A 858 -0.89 -1.35 -32.63
CA SER A 858 -2.22 -0.95 -33.12
C SER A 858 -3.36 -1.53 -32.27
N ALA A 859 -3.19 -2.75 -31.76
CA ALA A 859 -4.16 -3.37 -30.86
C ALA A 859 -4.23 -2.61 -29.53
N ILE A 860 -3.08 -2.20 -28.99
CA ILE A 860 -2.98 -1.44 -27.73
C ILE A 860 -3.68 -0.07 -27.86
N TYR A 861 -3.41 0.68 -28.93
CA TYR A 861 -4.11 1.95 -29.19
C TYR A 861 -5.63 1.76 -29.27
N THR A 862 -6.08 0.67 -29.90
CA THR A 862 -7.50 0.34 -30.00
C THR A 862 -8.12 0.08 -28.63
N VAL A 863 -7.48 -0.75 -27.79
CA VAL A 863 -7.97 -1.07 -26.43
C VAL A 863 -7.98 0.18 -25.54
N LEU A 864 -6.92 0.99 -25.56
CA LEU A 864 -6.86 2.24 -24.79
C LEU A 864 -7.92 3.24 -25.24
N SER A 865 -8.14 3.42 -26.55
CA SER A 865 -9.12 4.37 -27.07
C SER A 865 -10.56 4.05 -26.65
N ARG A 866 -10.90 2.77 -26.48
CA ARG A 866 -12.22 2.33 -26.00
C ARG A 866 -12.46 2.67 -24.53
N ARG A 867 -11.39 2.88 -23.76
CA ARG A 867 -11.40 3.06 -22.30
C ARG A 867 -10.94 4.46 -21.89
N ARG A 868 -11.14 5.46 -22.76
CA ARG A 868 -10.69 6.87 -22.56
C ARG A 868 -9.20 7.03 -22.25
N GLY A 869 -8.38 6.05 -22.63
CA GLY A 869 -6.94 6.06 -22.42
C GLY A 869 -6.24 7.02 -23.38
N HIS A 870 -5.29 7.81 -22.85
CA HIS A 870 -4.48 8.73 -23.64
C HIS A 870 -3.01 8.29 -23.64
N VAL A 871 -2.47 7.95 -24.81
CA VAL A 871 -1.06 7.60 -24.95
C VAL A 871 -0.21 8.87 -24.91
N THR A 872 0.74 8.91 -23.98
CA THR A 872 1.65 10.05 -23.78
C THR A 872 2.92 9.90 -24.59
N ALA A 873 3.46 8.68 -24.68
CA ALA A 873 4.66 8.39 -25.45
C ALA A 873 4.75 6.91 -25.82
N ASP A 874 5.29 6.63 -27.00
CA ASP A 874 5.68 5.30 -27.45
C ASP A 874 7.17 5.30 -27.82
N VAL A 875 7.99 4.66 -27.00
CA VAL A 875 9.46 4.72 -27.12
C VAL A 875 10.01 3.32 -27.37
N PRO A 876 10.85 3.11 -28.40
CA PRO A 876 11.54 1.84 -28.58
C PRO A 876 12.55 1.64 -27.46
N GLN A 877 12.56 0.46 -26.84
CA GLN A 877 13.47 0.18 -25.73
C GLN A 877 14.88 -0.11 -26.26
N PRO A 878 15.91 0.69 -25.91
CA PRO A 878 17.23 0.60 -26.54
C PRO A 878 17.85 -0.79 -26.42
N GLY A 879 18.34 -1.34 -27.53
CA GLY A 879 19.00 -2.65 -27.57
C GLY A 879 18.05 -3.85 -27.42
N THR A 880 16.74 -3.65 -27.51
CA THR A 880 15.74 -4.74 -27.51
C THR A 880 14.70 -4.53 -28.61
N PRO A 881 14.01 -5.59 -29.07
CA PRO A 881 12.91 -5.45 -30.03
C PRO A 881 11.59 -4.97 -29.39
N ALA A 882 11.58 -4.72 -28.07
CA ALA A 882 10.40 -4.27 -27.35
C ALA A 882 10.20 -2.75 -27.45
N TYR A 883 8.94 -2.34 -27.41
CA TYR A 883 8.48 -0.98 -27.25
C TYR A 883 7.87 -0.79 -25.87
N ILE A 884 8.00 0.41 -25.34
CA ILE A 884 7.33 0.85 -24.12
C ILE A 884 6.32 1.91 -24.51
N VAL A 885 5.04 1.60 -24.31
CA VAL A 885 3.93 2.54 -24.48
C VAL A 885 3.55 3.06 -23.09
N LYS A 886 3.62 4.38 -22.93
CA LYS A 886 3.23 5.11 -21.73
C LYS A 886 1.88 5.76 -21.99
N ALA A 887 0.93 5.55 -21.09
CA ALA A 887 -0.42 6.07 -21.23
C ALA A 887 -1.02 6.49 -19.89
N PHE A 888 -2.03 7.34 -19.95
CA PHE A 888 -2.92 7.64 -18.84
C PHE A 888 -4.26 6.97 -19.06
N LEU A 889 -4.79 6.35 -18.00
CA LEU A 889 -6.05 5.62 -18.03
C LEU A 889 -6.87 5.95 -16.77
N PRO A 890 -8.10 6.48 -16.89
CA PRO A 890 -8.98 6.63 -15.73
C PRO A 890 -9.17 5.31 -15.01
N VAL A 891 -9.06 5.30 -13.68
CA VAL A 891 -9.04 4.04 -12.90
C VAL A 891 -10.35 3.27 -13.07
N ILE A 892 -11.49 3.95 -13.18
CA ILE A 892 -12.79 3.31 -13.39
C ILE A 892 -12.87 2.54 -14.72
N GLU A 893 -12.10 2.97 -15.72
CA GLU A 893 -11.98 2.32 -17.03
C GLU A 893 -10.85 1.28 -17.06
N SER A 894 -10.08 1.15 -15.97
CA SER A 894 -8.95 0.23 -15.88
C SER A 894 -9.37 -1.19 -15.51
N PHE A 895 -10.61 -1.40 -15.06
CA PHE A 895 -11.06 -2.72 -14.64
C PHE A 895 -11.11 -3.70 -15.82
N GLY A 896 -10.41 -4.82 -15.69
CA GLY A 896 -10.20 -5.81 -16.75
C GLY A 896 -9.26 -5.36 -17.88
N PHE A 897 -8.64 -4.17 -17.79
CA PHE A 897 -7.79 -3.64 -18.86
C PHE A 897 -6.60 -4.56 -19.16
N GLU A 898 -5.92 -5.08 -18.13
CA GLU A 898 -4.79 -5.99 -18.32
C GLU A 898 -5.21 -7.27 -19.06
N THR A 899 -6.36 -7.84 -18.67
CA THR A 899 -6.91 -9.06 -19.29
C THR A 899 -7.27 -8.83 -20.74
N ASP A 900 -7.96 -7.73 -21.06
CA ASP A 900 -8.31 -7.35 -22.42
C ASP A 900 -7.08 -7.11 -23.29
N LEU A 901 -6.08 -6.41 -22.73
CA LEU A 901 -4.84 -6.11 -23.40
C LEU A 901 -4.09 -7.40 -23.77
N ARG A 902 -3.95 -8.32 -22.80
CA ARG A 902 -3.34 -9.63 -23.02
C ARG A 902 -4.14 -10.45 -24.02
N TYR A 903 -5.47 -10.44 -23.96
CA TYR A 903 -6.32 -11.16 -24.91
C TYR A 903 -6.09 -10.68 -26.35
N HIS A 904 -6.17 -9.36 -26.57
CA HIS A 904 -6.01 -8.76 -27.91
C HIS A 904 -4.57 -8.86 -28.45
N THR A 905 -3.58 -9.06 -27.59
CA THR A 905 -2.16 -9.21 -27.97
C THR A 905 -1.65 -10.64 -27.84
N GLN A 906 -2.53 -11.63 -27.61
CA GLN A 906 -2.16 -13.04 -27.41
C GLN A 906 -1.12 -13.24 -26.29
N GLY A 907 -1.18 -12.41 -25.25
CA GLY A 907 -0.29 -12.42 -24.09
C GLY A 907 1.09 -11.79 -24.35
N GLN A 908 1.32 -11.17 -25.51
CA GLN A 908 2.61 -10.55 -25.83
C GLN A 908 2.80 -9.17 -25.18
N ALA A 909 1.72 -8.42 -24.97
CA ALA A 909 1.79 -7.17 -24.21
C ALA A 909 1.61 -7.43 -22.72
N PHE A 910 2.41 -6.75 -21.92
CA PHE A 910 2.32 -6.75 -20.48
C PHE A 910 2.21 -5.30 -19.99
N CYS A 911 1.27 -5.02 -19.11
CA CYS A 911 1.07 -3.67 -18.56
C CYS A 911 1.16 -3.67 -17.05
N LEU A 912 1.66 -2.56 -16.51
CA LEU A 912 1.49 -2.23 -15.10
C LEU A 912 0.80 -0.87 -14.99
N SER A 913 -0.18 -0.80 -14.10
CA SER A 913 -0.95 0.41 -13.82
C SER A 913 -0.65 0.89 -12.41
N VAL A 914 -0.39 2.18 -12.25
CA VAL A 914 -0.11 2.78 -10.94
C VAL A 914 -0.76 4.13 -10.83
N PHE A 915 -1.24 4.49 -9.63
CA PHE A 915 -1.78 5.82 -9.38
C PHE A 915 -0.75 6.91 -9.67
N ASP A 916 -1.19 7.92 -10.42
CA ASP A 916 -0.36 9.06 -10.83
C ASP A 916 -0.96 10.38 -10.35
N HIS A 917 -2.15 10.74 -10.83
CA HIS A 917 -2.79 12.00 -10.49
C HIS A 917 -4.33 11.91 -10.50
N TRP A 918 -4.95 13.02 -10.10
CA TRP A 918 -6.39 13.24 -10.16
C TRP A 918 -6.74 14.13 -11.35
N ALA A 919 -7.73 13.75 -12.14
CA ALA A 919 -8.21 14.52 -13.28
C ALA A 919 -9.68 14.91 -13.10
N ILE A 920 -10.09 16.07 -13.60
CA ILE A 920 -11.49 16.49 -13.54
C ILE A 920 -12.34 15.59 -14.44
N VAL A 921 -13.42 15.06 -13.89
CA VAL A 921 -14.41 14.29 -14.65
C VAL A 921 -15.13 15.23 -15.61
N PRO A 922 -15.24 14.89 -16.90
CA PRO A 922 -15.98 15.72 -17.85
C PRO A 922 -17.48 15.78 -17.48
N GLY A 923 -18.04 16.99 -17.57
CA GLY A 923 -19.44 17.27 -17.25
C GLY A 923 -19.62 18.07 -15.97
N ASP A 924 -20.89 18.34 -15.64
CA ASP A 924 -21.28 19.03 -14.41
C ASP A 924 -22.02 18.05 -13.47
N PRO A 925 -21.54 17.82 -12.24
CA PRO A 925 -22.23 16.94 -11.29
C PRO A 925 -23.61 17.48 -10.85
N LEU A 926 -23.83 18.80 -10.87
CA LEU A 926 -25.05 19.45 -10.39
C LEU A 926 -26.10 19.68 -11.49
N ASP A 927 -25.83 19.25 -12.72
CA ASP A 927 -26.78 19.42 -13.83
C ASP A 927 -27.95 18.43 -13.73
N LYS A 928 -29.12 18.95 -13.35
CA LYS A 928 -30.38 18.19 -13.23
C LYS A 928 -31.10 17.98 -14.55
N SER A 929 -30.69 18.65 -15.63
CA SER A 929 -31.32 18.47 -16.94
C SER A 929 -30.99 17.13 -17.59
N ILE A 930 -29.91 16.48 -17.12
CA ILE A 930 -29.43 15.19 -17.60
C ILE A 930 -30.25 14.06 -16.98
N VAL A 931 -30.96 13.32 -17.82
CA VAL A 931 -31.64 12.08 -17.43
C VAL A 931 -30.68 10.90 -17.60
N LEU A 932 -30.37 10.24 -16.48
CA LEU A 932 -29.53 9.04 -16.46
C LEU A 932 -30.41 7.80 -16.65
N ARG A 933 -30.01 6.90 -17.56
CA ARG A 933 -30.68 5.62 -17.75
C ARG A 933 -30.01 4.53 -16.90
N PRO A 934 -30.78 3.69 -16.20
CA PRO A 934 -30.20 2.54 -15.49
C PRO A 934 -29.45 1.62 -16.46
N LEU A 935 -28.32 1.07 -16.02
CA LEU A 935 -27.51 0.06 -16.72
C LEU A 935 -26.88 0.47 -18.07
N GLU A 936 -27.18 1.64 -18.61
CA GLU A 936 -26.49 2.20 -19.78
C GLU A 936 -25.33 3.13 -19.34
N PRO A 937 -24.12 2.98 -19.90
CA PRO A 937 -23.02 3.91 -19.60
C PRO A 937 -23.33 5.30 -20.17
N ALA A 938 -23.15 6.36 -19.38
CA ALA A 938 -23.43 7.70 -19.86
C ALA A 938 -22.39 8.17 -20.88
N PRO A 939 -22.77 9.07 -21.82
CA PRO A 939 -21.81 9.76 -22.66
C PRO A 939 -20.78 10.53 -21.83
N ILE A 940 -19.59 10.75 -22.39
CA ILE A 940 -18.46 11.39 -21.70
C ILE A 940 -18.84 12.72 -21.02
N GLN A 941 -19.67 13.54 -21.67
CA GLN A 941 -20.08 14.85 -21.15
C GLN A 941 -20.98 14.79 -19.91
N HIS A 942 -21.59 13.64 -19.62
CA HIS A 942 -22.56 13.45 -18.54
C HIS A 942 -22.00 12.58 -17.40
N LEU A 943 -20.75 12.12 -17.50
CA LEU A 943 -20.14 11.19 -16.54
C LEU A 943 -20.08 11.78 -15.12
N ALA A 944 -19.79 13.08 -14.98
CA ALA A 944 -19.75 13.71 -13.66
C ALA A 944 -21.09 13.57 -12.90
N ARG A 945 -22.21 13.73 -13.61
CA ARG A 945 -23.56 13.58 -13.05
C ARG A 945 -23.84 12.11 -12.70
N GLU A 946 -23.48 11.19 -13.58
CA GLU A 946 -23.63 9.75 -13.36
C GLU A 946 -22.87 9.29 -12.10
N PHE A 947 -21.59 9.63 -12.00
CA PHE A 947 -20.75 9.24 -10.88
C PHE A 947 -21.23 9.88 -9.57
N MET A 948 -21.66 11.14 -9.59
CA MET A 948 -22.19 11.79 -8.40
C MET A 948 -23.44 11.07 -7.88
N VAL A 949 -24.44 10.85 -8.74
CA VAL A 949 -25.72 10.25 -8.33
C VAL A 949 -25.51 8.80 -7.87
N LYS A 950 -24.73 8.00 -8.60
CA LYS A 950 -24.44 6.60 -8.22
C LYS A 950 -23.71 6.51 -6.88
N THR A 951 -22.71 7.39 -6.66
CA THR A 951 -21.96 7.41 -5.39
C THR A 951 -22.86 7.83 -4.23
N ARG A 952 -23.72 8.83 -4.42
CA ARG A 952 -24.67 9.29 -3.40
C ARG A 952 -25.69 8.20 -3.03
N ARG A 953 -26.30 7.54 -4.03
CA ARG A 953 -27.22 6.42 -3.81
C ARG A 953 -26.57 5.30 -2.99
N ARG A 954 -25.34 4.92 -3.32
CA ARG A 954 -24.60 3.89 -2.59
C ARG A 954 -24.33 4.24 -1.13
N LYS A 955 -24.03 5.51 -0.85
CA LYS A 955 -23.85 6.01 0.52
C LYS A 955 -25.15 6.24 1.27
N GLY A 956 -26.32 5.95 0.68
CA GLY A 956 -27.62 6.18 1.29
C GLY A 956 -28.04 7.67 1.35
N MET A 957 -27.40 8.53 0.55
CA MET A 957 -27.73 9.94 0.46
C MET A 957 -28.83 10.23 -0.56
N SER A 958 -29.50 11.38 -0.42
CA SER A 958 -30.41 11.91 -1.45
C SER A 958 -29.69 12.06 -2.78
N GLU A 959 -30.35 11.78 -3.91
CA GLU A 959 -29.72 11.81 -5.24
C GLU A 959 -29.10 13.18 -5.58
N ASP A 960 -29.83 14.24 -5.24
CA ASP A 960 -29.36 15.62 -5.41
C ASP A 960 -28.78 16.18 -4.12
N VAL A 961 -27.80 17.06 -4.29
CA VAL A 961 -27.32 17.94 -3.25
C VAL A 961 -28.37 19.02 -3.00
N SER A 962 -28.99 18.99 -1.82
CA SER A 962 -29.91 20.06 -1.40
C SER A 962 -29.10 21.27 -0.95
N ILE A 963 -29.14 22.34 -1.75
CA ILE A 963 -28.54 23.64 -1.38
C ILE A 963 -29.12 24.12 -0.05
N ASN A 964 -30.41 23.92 0.21
CA ASN A 964 -31.06 24.30 1.46
C ASN A 964 -30.47 23.63 2.72
N LYS A 965 -29.70 22.54 2.59
CA LYS A 965 -29.08 21.84 3.74
C LYS A 965 -27.93 22.64 4.37
N PHE A 966 -27.24 23.46 3.57
CA PHE A 966 -25.98 24.10 3.99
C PHE A 966 -26.06 25.62 4.10
N PHE A 967 -27.13 26.23 3.59
CA PHE A 967 -27.34 27.67 3.58
C PHE A 967 -28.32 28.05 4.68
N ASP A 968 -27.97 29.06 5.48
CA ASP A 968 -28.90 29.61 6.46
C ASP A 968 -30.03 30.38 5.75
N GLU A 969 -31.22 30.47 6.35
CA GLU A 969 -32.37 31.20 5.78
C GLU A 969 -32.01 32.63 5.36
N ALA A 970 -31.18 33.31 6.16
CA ALA A 970 -30.71 34.66 5.86
C ALA A 970 -29.89 34.73 4.57
N MET A 971 -29.08 33.70 4.29
CA MET A 971 -28.28 33.62 3.07
C MET A 971 -29.13 33.24 1.86
N MET A 972 -30.14 32.37 2.04
CA MET A 972 -31.08 32.03 0.98
C MET A 972 -31.90 33.23 0.50
N VAL A 973 -32.26 34.14 1.41
CA VAL A 973 -32.92 35.40 1.05
C VAL A 973 -31.99 36.31 0.24
N GLU A 974 -30.70 36.39 0.61
CA GLU A 974 -29.71 37.20 -0.11
C GLU A 974 -29.42 36.63 -1.52
N LEU A 975 -29.37 35.31 -1.66
CA LEU A 975 -29.33 34.61 -2.95
C LEU A 975 -30.53 34.95 -3.83
N ALA A 976 -31.74 34.84 -3.28
CA ALA A 976 -32.96 35.13 -4.03
C ALA A 976 -33.06 36.60 -4.46
N GLN A 977 -32.54 37.53 -3.65
CA GLN A 977 -32.46 38.95 -4.02
C GLN A 977 -31.47 39.20 -5.16
N GLN A 978 -30.30 38.56 -5.14
CA GLN A 978 -29.31 38.71 -6.22
C GLN A 978 -29.76 38.06 -7.53
N ASP A 979 -30.42 36.90 -7.48
CA ASP A 979 -31.02 36.30 -8.69
C ASP A 979 -32.09 37.20 -9.29
N ALA A 980 -32.89 37.86 -8.45
CA ALA A 980 -33.87 38.85 -8.92
C ALA A 980 -33.20 40.07 -9.55
N ASP A 981 -32.10 40.56 -8.96
CA ASP A 981 -31.34 41.70 -9.48
C ASP A 981 -30.60 41.37 -10.80
N LEU A 982 -30.06 40.16 -10.95
CA LEU A 982 -29.46 39.66 -12.19
C LEU A 982 -30.50 39.53 -13.30
N HIS A 983 -31.69 39.01 -12.98
CA HIS A 983 -32.80 38.96 -13.93
C HIS A 983 -33.30 40.35 -14.35
N LEU A 984 -33.26 41.33 -13.45
CA LEU A 984 -33.56 42.74 -13.75
C LEU A 984 -32.49 43.44 -14.58
N GLN A 985 -31.23 42.99 -14.54
CA GLN A 985 -30.14 43.52 -15.38
C GLN A 985 -30.05 42.87 -16.78
N MET A 986 -30.65 41.68 -16.96
CA MET A 986 -30.71 40.99 -18.26
C MET A 986 -31.95 41.35 -19.09
N MET A 987 -32.95 42.03 -18.50
CA MET A 987 -34.04 42.72 -19.21
C MET A 987 -33.63 44.15 -19.56
#